data_AF-A0A814Q6W9-F1
#
_entry.id   AF-A0A814Q6W9-F1
#
_cell.length_a   1.000
_cell.length_b   1.000
_cell.length_c   1.000
_cell.angle_alpha   90.00
_cell.angle_beta   90.00
_cell.angle_gamma   90.00
#
_symmetry.space_group_name_H-M   'P 1'
#
loop_
_entity.id
_entity.type
_entity.pdbx_description
1 polymer ?
#
loop_
_entity_poly.entity_id
_entity_poly.type
_entity_poly.pdbx_seq_one_letter_code
_entity_poly.pdbx_strand_id
1 'polypeptide(L)'
;MYSRFVFRSIQGSTSSLIFNRFLSLTQVQLSAAAKLKEKPSSTTKSEKSVANTEKSSTSPPLTTTTNVPSEDKKPIPPPTSGTNDPNKTYSERIHRLVDEISKLSLVDVMDLNELLKKTLKIQDIPIMASGGVSSASTPAAPKKEEDEEESARPTAQSVFKVRLIKFDETKKVPVIKQVKDVVENINLVQAKKLVESLPQVLRDNLSKADAETMKAKIEAAGGVCVVEQMALTKRLPLATFLQLSSRHLATQTTPTPPAANPPKAQAPTPPPAPPQKTKFGPLKDEDRIFTNLYGRHDWHLKGAIARGDWHKTKEIVLKGSPWIIDEIKKSGLRGRGGAGFPSGLKWSFMIRPPDGRPKYLVINADEGEPGTCKDREIMRHDPHKLIEGCLIAGHAMGARAAYIYIRGEFYNEGSNVQTAIHEAYKAGLIGKNACGTGYDFDIFVHRGAGAYICGEETALIESLEGKQGKPRLKPPFPADIGLFGCPTTVTNVETVAVAPEICRRGADWFASFGRERNRGTKLFCISGHVNKPVTVEEEMSVPLKELIERHAGGVRGGWDNLLAIIPGGSSVPLIPKKICDDVLMDFDALVAVQSGLGTAAVIVMDKSTDVVKAIARLSDFYQHESCGQCTPCREGTGWLAKMMNRFVTGNARPAEIDMIWELSKQIEGHTICALGDAAAWPVQGLIRHFRPEMERRMAEYAAKNSDAKTISTSAH
;
A
#
# COMPACT_ATOMS: atom_id res chain seq x y z
N MET A 1 20.05 41.75 -27.08
CA MET A 1 19.53 42.35 -28.33
C MET A 1 18.89 41.25 -29.16
N TYR A 2 17.74 41.53 -29.76
CA TYR A 2 16.95 40.64 -30.63
C TYR A 2 16.34 39.38 -29.99
N SER A 3 15.40 39.58 -29.05
CA SER A 3 14.10 38.88 -29.02
C SER A 3 13.17 39.53 -28.00
N ARG A 4 12.92 40.85 -28.17
CA ARG A 4 12.08 41.65 -27.26
C ARG A 4 11.24 42.71 -27.99
N PHE A 5 10.87 42.44 -29.25
CA PHE A 5 10.24 43.43 -30.12
C PHE A 5 9.19 42.84 -31.06
N VAL A 6 8.23 42.09 -30.52
CA VAL A 6 6.87 41.99 -31.08
C VAL A 6 5.93 41.80 -29.88
N PHE A 7 4.81 42.53 -29.84
CA PHE A 7 3.89 42.74 -28.70
C PHE A 7 4.24 43.86 -27.71
N ARG A 8 4.58 45.03 -28.25
CA ARG A 8 4.33 46.31 -27.59
C ARG A 8 4.01 47.38 -28.63
N SER A 9 2.79 47.32 -29.20
CA SER A 9 2.14 48.43 -29.91
C SER A 9 0.69 48.07 -30.26
N ILE A 10 -0.17 47.99 -29.25
CA ILE A 10 -1.55 48.49 -29.32
C ILE A 10 -1.80 49.15 -27.95
N GLN A 11 -1.56 50.46 -27.90
CA GLN A 11 -2.03 51.32 -26.81
C GLN A 11 -3.54 51.46 -26.89
N GLY A 12 -4.17 51.52 -25.70
CA GLY A 12 -5.21 52.51 -25.40
C GLY A 12 -6.40 52.61 -26.34
N SER A 13 -7.42 51.78 -26.10
CA SER A 13 -8.85 52.16 -26.14
C SER A 13 -9.72 50.91 -26.02
N THR A 14 -9.61 50.14 -24.93
CA THR A 14 -10.50 48.96 -24.72
C THR A 14 -10.71 48.57 -23.26
N SER A 15 -10.01 49.17 -22.30
CA SER A 15 -10.17 48.81 -20.87
C SER A 15 -11.34 49.49 -20.15
N SER A 16 -12.06 50.43 -20.78
CA SER A 16 -13.27 51.05 -20.19
C SER A 16 -14.58 50.44 -20.72
N LEU A 17 -14.55 49.71 -21.84
CA LEU A 17 -15.74 49.05 -22.41
C LEU A 17 -15.97 47.63 -21.89
N ILE A 18 -14.93 46.92 -21.44
CA ILE A 18 -15.05 45.54 -20.95
C ILE A 18 -15.45 45.52 -19.45
N PHE A 19 -15.04 46.54 -18.69
CA PHE A 19 -15.43 46.69 -17.28
C PHE A 19 -16.91 47.13 -17.13
N ASN A 20 -17.40 47.98 -18.03
CA ASN A 20 -18.81 48.41 -18.06
C ASN A 20 -19.77 47.32 -18.60
N ARG A 21 -19.28 46.35 -19.39
CA ARG A 21 -20.07 45.17 -19.81
C ARG A 21 -20.15 44.08 -18.75
N PHE A 22 -19.18 43.99 -17.84
CA PHE A 22 -19.20 43.02 -16.73
C PHE A 22 -20.14 43.45 -15.59
N LEU A 23 -20.24 44.75 -15.33
CA LEU A 23 -21.21 45.34 -14.38
C LEU A 23 -22.66 45.32 -14.91
N SER A 24 -22.85 45.40 -16.23
CA SER A 24 -24.19 45.30 -16.86
C SER A 24 -24.77 43.88 -16.81
N LEU A 25 -23.95 42.82 -16.83
CA LEU A 25 -24.42 41.43 -16.81
C LEU A 25 -24.71 40.89 -15.40
N THR A 26 -24.04 41.42 -14.37
CA THR A 26 -24.32 41.11 -12.96
C THR A 26 -25.55 41.84 -12.43
N GLN A 27 -25.92 42.99 -13.00
CA GLN A 27 -27.15 43.72 -12.68
C GLN A 27 -28.42 43.13 -13.33
N VAL A 28 -28.26 42.35 -14.41
CA VAL A 28 -29.36 41.68 -15.13
C VAL A 28 -29.76 40.34 -14.49
N GLN A 29 -28.83 39.62 -13.82
CA GLN A 29 -29.19 38.40 -13.06
C GLN A 29 -29.77 38.68 -11.67
N LEU A 30 -29.44 39.80 -11.04
CA LEU A 30 -30.05 40.21 -9.76
C LEU A 30 -31.44 40.86 -9.92
N SER A 31 -31.80 41.30 -11.12
CA SER A 31 -33.12 41.89 -11.41
C SER A 31 -34.19 40.87 -11.82
N ALA A 32 -33.81 39.60 -12.04
CA ALA A 32 -34.76 38.49 -12.33
C ALA A 32 -35.26 37.77 -11.07
N ALA A 33 -34.59 37.95 -9.92
CA ALA A 33 -35.00 37.40 -8.62
C ALA A 33 -35.86 38.36 -7.78
N ALA A 34 -36.07 39.60 -8.24
CA ALA A 34 -36.81 40.65 -7.52
C ALA A 34 -38.17 41.01 -8.16
N LYS A 35 -38.66 40.24 -9.13
CA LYS A 35 -40.00 40.37 -9.72
C LYS A 35 -40.79 39.07 -9.54
N LEU A 36 -41.10 38.75 -8.29
CA LEU A 36 -42.24 37.91 -7.89
C LEU A 36 -42.52 38.20 -6.40
N LYS A 37 -42.73 39.47 -6.05
CA LYS A 37 -43.35 39.88 -4.80
C LYS A 37 -44.00 41.27 -4.98
N GLU A 38 -45.26 41.31 -4.58
CA GLU A 38 -46.13 42.45 -4.26
C GLU A 38 -47.04 43.07 -5.36
N LYS A 39 -48.33 42.68 -5.33
CA LYS A 39 -49.52 43.48 -4.89
C LYS A 39 -50.83 42.89 -5.50
N PRO A 40 -52.06 43.27 -5.06
CA PRO A 40 -52.55 43.64 -3.73
C PRO A 40 -53.96 43.06 -3.36
N SER A 41 -54.30 43.19 -2.07
CA SER A 41 -55.61 43.45 -1.41
C SER A 41 -56.95 42.79 -1.81
N SER A 42 -57.54 42.16 -0.77
CA SER A 42 -58.94 42.20 -0.30
C SER A 42 -60.08 41.54 -1.11
N THR A 43 -60.75 40.53 -0.53
CA THR A 43 -62.05 40.67 0.19
C THR A 43 -62.56 39.36 0.83
N THR A 44 -63.08 39.50 2.08
CA THR A 44 -64.15 38.74 2.78
C THR A 44 -63.98 37.26 3.16
N LYS A 45 -63.83 36.96 4.47
CA LYS A 45 -64.83 36.50 5.49
C LYS A 45 -65.21 35.01 5.32
N SER A 46 -65.38 34.14 6.32
CA SER A 46 -65.32 34.13 7.80
C SER A 46 -65.59 32.67 8.22
N GLU A 47 -64.91 32.08 9.20
CA GLU A 47 -65.41 31.64 10.54
C GLU A 47 -64.54 30.41 10.92
N LYS A 48 -64.13 30.08 12.15
CA LYS A 48 -64.34 30.56 13.52
C LYS A 48 -63.12 30.13 14.35
N SER A 49 -62.68 31.02 15.23
CA SER A 49 -61.73 30.82 16.32
C SER A 49 -62.45 30.38 17.61
N VAL A 50 -61.76 29.70 18.52
CA VAL A 50 -61.86 30.03 19.96
C VAL A 50 -60.45 29.95 20.58
N ALA A 51 -60.04 31.07 21.18
CA ALA A 51 -58.89 31.23 22.04
C ALA A 51 -59.35 31.25 23.51
N ASN A 52 -58.44 31.09 24.45
CA ASN A 52 -58.35 32.03 25.57
C ASN A 52 -57.00 31.96 26.30
N THR A 53 -56.61 33.13 26.79
CA THR A 53 -55.36 33.50 27.47
C THR A 53 -55.74 34.23 28.76
N GLU A 54 -54.97 34.10 29.84
CA GLU A 54 -54.64 35.14 30.87
C GLU A 54 -53.78 34.49 31.99
N LYS A 55 -52.51 34.91 32.22
CA LYS A 55 -51.93 35.98 33.07
C LYS A 55 -51.52 35.56 34.51
N SER A 56 -50.19 35.51 34.73
CA SER A 56 -49.36 36.11 35.81
C SER A 56 -49.74 36.01 37.32
N SER A 57 -48.87 35.43 38.16
CA SER A 57 -47.99 36.14 39.15
C SER A 57 -47.33 35.16 40.18
N THR A 58 -46.35 35.69 40.92
CA THR A 58 -45.20 35.10 41.67
C THR A 58 -45.45 34.43 43.06
N SER A 59 -44.51 33.53 43.43
CA SER A 59 -44.29 32.59 44.59
C SER A 59 -44.07 33.25 46.00
N PRO A 60 -43.74 32.56 47.14
CA PRO A 60 -43.27 31.17 47.45
C PRO A 60 -43.84 30.58 48.81
N PRO A 61 -43.20 29.69 49.66
CA PRO A 61 -42.12 28.66 49.54
C PRO A 61 -42.40 27.26 50.20
N LEU A 62 -41.49 26.30 49.95
CA LEU A 62 -41.02 25.09 50.71
C LEU A 62 -41.99 24.13 51.45
N THR A 63 -41.85 22.81 51.18
CA THR A 63 -41.54 21.76 52.21
C THR A 63 -41.24 20.37 51.59
N THR A 64 -40.35 19.66 52.27
CA THR A 64 -39.76 18.31 52.10
C THR A 64 -40.73 17.12 52.18
N THR A 65 -40.48 16.02 51.45
CA THR A 65 -40.06 14.67 51.96
C THR A 65 -40.40 13.48 51.03
N THR A 66 -39.38 12.62 50.84
CA THR A 66 -39.37 11.14 50.73
C THR A 66 -40.34 10.41 49.78
N ASN A 67 -39.79 9.69 48.79
CA ASN A 67 -39.69 8.22 48.84
C ASN A 67 -38.95 7.66 47.61
N VAL A 68 -38.02 6.74 47.84
CA VAL A 68 -37.44 5.83 46.84
C VAL A 68 -38.19 4.51 46.91
N PRO A 69 -38.45 3.85 45.78
CA PRO A 69 -38.24 2.40 45.71
C PRO A 69 -37.26 2.00 44.60
N SER A 70 -36.55 0.93 44.91
CA SER A 70 -35.57 0.18 44.15
C SER A 70 -36.06 -0.30 42.78
N GLU A 71 -35.20 -0.24 41.76
CA GLU A 71 -35.38 -0.98 40.51
C GLU A 71 -34.13 -1.75 40.06
N ASP A 72 -34.43 -2.96 39.61
CA ASP A 72 -33.57 -4.02 39.11
C ASP A 72 -32.73 -3.65 37.87
N LYS A 73 -31.52 -4.23 37.80
CA LYS A 73 -30.59 -4.11 36.67
C LYS A 73 -31.11 -4.86 35.44
N LYS A 74 -31.38 -4.14 34.33
CA LYS A 74 -31.40 -4.69 32.97
C LYS A 74 -30.11 -4.33 32.19
N PRO A 75 -29.64 -5.18 31.25
CA PRO A 75 -28.45 -4.92 30.45
C PRO A 75 -28.66 -3.75 29.48
N ILE A 76 -27.67 -2.85 29.40
CA ILE A 76 -27.69 -1.68 28.52
C ILE A 76 -27.33 -2.12 27.08
N PRO A 77 -28.11 -1.73 26.05
CA PRO A 77 -27.80 -2.03 24.65
C PRO A 77 -26.57 -1.25 24.13
N PRO A 78 -25.90 -1.73 23.06
CA PRO A 78 -24.67 -1.12 22.56
C PRO A 78 -24.89 0.30 22.02
N PRO A 79 -23.88 1.19 22.12
CA PRO A 79 -24.03 2.60 21.81
C PRO A 79 -24.25 2.83 20.31
N THR A 80 -25.32 3.54 19.97
CA THR A 80 -25.52 4.14 18.65
C THR A 80 -24.65 5.39 18.48
N SER A 81 -24.15 5.60 17.27
CA SER A 81 -23.26 6.69 16.87
C SER A 81 -23.85 8.07 17.21
N GLY A 82 -23.19 8.79 18.12
CA GLY A 82 -23.61 10.11 18.59
C GLY A 82 -22.91 11.26 17.86
N THR A 83 -23.72 12.18 17.38
CA THR A 83 -23.40 13.54 16.95
C THR A 83 -22.71 14.35 18.07
N ASN A 84 -21.66 15.10 17.75
CA ASN A 84 -21.00 16.03 18.67
C ASN A 84 -21.87 17.28 18.88
N ASP A 85 -22.57 17.34 20.01
CA ASP A 85 -23.27 18.55 20.48
C ASP A 85 -22.38 19.28 21.51
N PRO A 86 -21.91 20.50 21.21
CA PRO A 86 -21.06 21.27 22.12
C PRO A 86 -21.75 21.77 23.40
N ASN A 87 -23.08 21.60 23.55
CA ASN A 87 -23.83 21.96 24.75
C ASN A 87 -24.36 20.74 25.54
N LYS A 88 -23.82 19.54 25.28
CA LYS A 88 -24.28 18.32 25.94
C LYS A 88 -24.05 18.36 27.45
N THR A 89 -25.13 18.45 28.22
CA THR A 89 -25.08 18.39 29.68
C THR A 89 -25.00 16.92 30.12
N TYR A 90 -24.01 16.57 30.96
CA TYR A 90 -23.82 15.20 31.43
C TYR A 90 -24.54 14.96 32.76
N SER A 91 -24.96 13.72 33.01
CA SER A 91 -25.59 13.38 34.27
C SER A 91 -24.61 13.50 35.43
N GLU A 92 -25.13 13.77 36.63
CA GLU A 92 -24.31 13.92 37.84
C GLU A 92 -23.43 12.69 38.13
N ARG A 93 -23.93 11.50 37.76
CA ARG A 93 -23.15 10.25 37.83
C ARG A 93 -21.90 10.29 36.95
N ILE A 94 -21.98 10.85 35.75
CA ILE A 94 -20.82 10.96 34.85
C ILE A 94 -19.82 11.98 35.40
N HIS A 95 -20.29 13.11 35.92
CA HIS A 95 -19.42 14.09 36.56
C HIS A 95 -18.66 13.49 37.75
N ARG A 96 -19.32 12.71 38.61
CA ARG A 96 -18.66 12.02 39.73
C ARG A 96 -17.62 11.00 39.27
N LEU A 97 -17.92 10.22 38.23
CA LEU A 97 -16.96 9.25 37.67
C LEU A 97 -15.73 9.95 37.07
N VAL A 98 -15.91 11.08 36.40
CA VAL A 98 -14.79 11.86 35.85
C VAL A 98 -13.92 12.41 36.99
N ASP A 99 -14.53 12.94 38.05
CA ASP A 99 -13.80 13.42 39.22
C ASP A 99 -13.02 12.32 39.93
N GLU A 100 -13.59 11.12 40.08
CA GLU A 100 -12.90 9.97 40.68
C GLU A 100 -11.75 9.47 39.80
N ILE A 101 -11.96 9.35 38.49
CA ILE A 101 -10.92 8.91 37.55
C ILE A 101 -9.79 9.95 37.46
N SER A 102 -10.12 11.25 37.54
CA SER A 102 -9.11 12.33 37.46
C SER A 102 -8.13 12.34 38.62
N LYS A 103 -8.48 11.71 39.75
CA LYS A 103 -7.65 11.62 40.96
C LYS A 103 -6.77 10.38 41.02
N LEU A 104 -6.88 9.49 40.03
CA LEU A 104 -6.10 8.26 39.96
C LEU A 104 -4.65 8.55 39.53
N SER A 105 -3.71 7.82 40.13
CA SER A 105 -2.32 7.83 39.67
C SER A 105 -2.16 7.07 38.35
N LEU A 106 -1.02 7.24 37.67
CA LEU A 106 -0.76 6.54 36.42
C LEU A 106 -0.83 5.01 36.56
N VAL A 107 -0.47 4.48 37.74
CA VAL A 107 -0.54 3.05 38.07
C VAL A 107 -2.00 2.63 38.26
N ASP A 108 -2.80 3.40 39.00
CA ASP A 108 -4.21 3.11 39.21
C ASP A 108 -5.02 3.15 37.89
N VAL A 109 -4.63 4.01 36.95
CA VAL A 109 -5.23 4.06 35.60
C VAL A 109 -4.92 2.79 34.81
N MET A 110 -3.72 2.23 34.94
CA MET A 110 -3.35 0.96 34.31
C MET A 110 -4.16 -0.20 34.88
N ASP A 111 -4.27 -0.26 36.21
CA ASP A 111 -5.05 -1.29 36.91
C ASP A 111 -6.55 -1.17 36.61
N LEU A 112 -7.07 0.05 36.57
CA LEU A 112 -8.46 0.33 36.16
C LEU A 112 -8.72 -0.15 34.73
N ASN A 113 -7.79 0.09 33.81
CA ASN A 113 -7.91 -0.36 32.42
C ASN A 113 -7.89 -1.90 32.32
N GLU A 114 -7.01 -2.57 33.06
CA GLU A 114 -6.96 -4.04 33.09
C GLU A 114 -8.24 -4.64 33.68
N LEU A 115 -8.74 -4.06 34.78
CA LEU A 115 -9.98 -4.47 35.42
C LEU A 115 -11.21 -4.24 34.53
N LEU A 116 -11.26 -3.11 33.80
CA LEU A 116 -12.32 -2.80 32.84
C LEU A 116 -12.31 -3.79 31.68
N LYS A 117 -11.12 -4.10 31.11
CA LYS A 117 -10.98 -5.09 30.04
C LYS A 117 -11.50 -6.46 30.46
N LYS A 118 -11.12 -6.91 31.67
CA LYS A 118 -11.58 -8.17 32.25
C LYS A 118 -13.08 -8.19 32.49
N THR A 119 -13.63 -7.12 33.04
CA THR A 119 -15.06 -7.01 33.39
C THR A 119 -15.94 -6.92 32.15
N LEU A 120 -15.51 -6.19 31.14
CA LEU A 120 -16.25 -5.98 29.88
C LEU A 120 -15.93 -7.05 28.82
N LYS A 121 -15.08 -8.03 29.14
CA LYS A 121 -14.64 -9.12 28.24
C LYS A 121 -14.04 -8.59 26.92
N ILE A 122 -13.27 -7.51 27.00
CA ILE A 122 -12.58 -6.91 25.85
C ILE A 122 -11.23 -7.64 25.69
N GLN A 123 -10.97 -8.21 24.51
CA GLN A 123 -9.69 -8.85 24.19
C GLN A 123 -8.75 -7.84 23.52
N ASP A 124 -7.48 -7.82 23.94
CA ASP A 124 -6.45 -7.00 23.31
C ASP A 124 -6.07 -7.57 21.93
N ILE A 125 -6.22 -6.75 20.90
CA ILE A 125 -5.68 -7.02 19.56
C ILE A 125 -4.28 -6.39 19.51
N PRO A 126 -3.20 -7.17 19.27
CA PRO A 126 -1.87 -6.60 19.10
C PRO A 126 -1.81 -5.72 17.85
N ILE A 127 -1.38 -4.47 18.01
CA ILE A 127 -0.96 -3.61 16.89
C ILE A 127 0.38 -4.16 16.40
N MET A 128 0.35 -4.96 15.34
CA MET A 128 1.55 -5.44 14.66
C MET A 128 2.09 -4.34 13.76
N ALA A 129 3.22 -3.76 14.18
CA ALA A 129 4.11 -2.99 13.33
C ALA A 129 4.62 -3.89 12.19
N SER A 130 4.39 -3.48 10.95
CA SER A 130 4.83 -4.22 9.76
C SER A 130 6.33 -4.05 9.52
N GLY A 131 7.13 -4.93 10.14
CA GLY A 131 8.54 -5.20 9.81
C GLY A 131 8.69 -6.69 9.50
N GLY A 132 9.41 -7.01 8.43
CA GLY A 132 9.28 -8.26 7.68
C GLY A 132 9.57 -9.58 8.40
N VAL A 133 9.04 -10.66 7.83
CA VAL A 133 9.54 -12.03 8.06
C VAL A 133 9.49 -12.81 6.75
N SER A 134 10.62 -13.43 6.45
CA SER A 134 10.89 -14.42 5.42
C SER A 134 10.13 -15.72 5.66
N SER A 135 9.61 -16.37 4.62
CA SER A 135 9.51 -17.82 4.64
C SER A 135 9.52 -18.40 3.23
N ALA A 136 10.39 -19.39 3.09
CA ALA A 136 10.49 -20.29 1.96
C ALA A 136 9.55 -21.47 2.20
N SER A 137 8.90 -21.96 1.15
CA SER A 137 8.91 -23.39 0.81
C SER A 137 8.11 -23.61 -0.46
N THR A 138 8.77 -24.29 -1.39
CA THR A 138 8.31 -24.66 -2.72
C THR A 138 7.40 -25.90 -2.69
N PRO A 139 6.60 -26.09 -3.75
CA PRO A 139 5.56 -27.12 -3.86
C PRO A 139 5.94 -28.26 -4.82
N ALA A 140 5.20 -29.36 -4.80
CA ALA A 140 4.81 -30.17 -5.98
C ALA A 140 3.74 -31.20 -5.54
N ALA A 141 2.54 -31.37 -6.13
CA ALA A 141 2.09 -31.52 -7.53
C ALA A 141 2.12 -33.01 -8.02
N PRO A 142 1.27 -33.44 -8.99
CA PRO A 142 0.16 -34.40 -8.77
C PRO A 142 0.06 -35.56 -9.80
N LYS A 143 -1.01 -36.38 -9.71
CA LYS A 143 -1.68 -37.32 -10.70
C LYS A 143 -1.87 -38.73 -10.09
N LYS A 144 -2.94 -39.51 -10.31
CA LYS A 144 -4.01 -39.59 -11.34
C LYS A 144 -5.19 -40.43 -10.78
N GLU A 145 -6.35 -40.35 -11.45
CA GLU A 145 -7.68 -40.92 -11.15
C GLU A 145 -7.78 -42.46 -11.10
N GLU A 146 -8.66 -42.99 -10.23
CA GLU A 146 -9.74 -43.99 -10.52
C GLU A 146 -10.61 -44.21 -9.25
N ASP A 147 -11.86 -44.63 -9.47
CA ASP A 147 -13.06 -44.46 -8.63
C ASP A 147 -13.20 -45.36 -7.37
N GLU A 148 -14.21 -44.98 -6.58
CA GLU A 148 -15.01 -45.74 -5.59
C GLU A 148 -14.72 -45.62 -4.08
N GLU A 149 -15.82 -45.68 -3.34
CA GLU A 149 -16.13 -45.18 -2.00
C GLU A 149 -15.37 -45.87 -0.85
N GLU A 150 -15.09 -45.12 0.22
CA GLU A 150 -15.53 -45.38 1.61
C GLU A 150 -14.60 -44.68 2.63
N SER A 151 -15.20 -44.21 3.73
CA SER A 151 -14.73 -43.19 4.66
C SER A 151 -13.38 -43.43 5.38
N ALA A 152 -12.51 -42.39 5.46
CA ALA A 152 -11.50 -42.26 6.51
C ALA A 152 -11.16 -40.79 6.84
N ARG A 153 -11.19 -40.43 8.13
CA ARG A 153 -10.93 -39.07 8.68
C ARG A 153 -9.43 -38.70 8.62
N PRO A 154 -9.05 -37.44 8.37
CA PRO A 154 -7.65 -37.00 8.42
C PRO A 154 -7.15 -36.73 9.86
N THR A 155 -5.91 -37.13 10.14
CA THR A 155 -5.16 -36.88 11.37
C THR A 155 -4.60 -35.45 11.39
N ALA A 156 -4.85 -34.70 12.47
CA ALA A 156 -4.34 -33.34 12.67
C ALA A 156 -2.87 -33.35 13.13
N GLN A 157 -1.97 -32.71 12.37
CA GLN A 157 -0.62 -32.38 12.85
C GLN A 157 -0.71 -31.17 13.80
N SER A 158 -0.22 -31.32 15.04
CA SER A 158 -0.16 -30.26 16.04
C SER A 158 1.25 -29.66 16.11
N VAL A 159 1.31 -28.34 16.24
CA VAL A 159 2.54 -27.54 16.20
C VAL A 159 2.84 -27.00 17.62
N PHE A 160 4.10 -27.08 18.06
CA PHE A 160 4.53 -26.75 19.42
C PHE A 160 5.61 -25.64 19.42
N LYS A 161 5.69 -24.86 20.50
CA LYS A 161 6.77 -23.88 20.75
C LYS A 161 7.46 -24.15 22.08
N VAL A 162 8.77 -23.90 22.14
CA VAL A 162 9.61 -24.09 23.35
C VAL A 162 9.99 -22.73 23.92
N ARG A 163 9.63 -22.47 25.18
CA ARG A 163 9.92 -21.24 25.92
C ARG A 163 10.85 -21.52 27.09
N LEU A 164 11.95 -20.78 27.20
CA LEU A 164 12.83 -20.79 28.37
C LEU A 164 12.28 -19.83 29.43
N ILE A 165 12.05 -20.33 30.64
CA ILE A 165 11.42 -19.56 31.73
C ILE A 165 12.45 -19.14 32.78
N LYS A 166 13.36 -20.04 33.15
CA LYS A 166 14.43 -19.80 34.13
C LYS A 166 15.64 -20.68 33.83
N PHE A 167 16.80 -20.37 34.39
CA PHE A 167 17.99 -21.23 34.35
C PHE A 167 18.76 -21.14 35.67
N ASP A 168 19.61 -22.12 35.93
CA ASP A 168 20.53 -22.11 37.08
C ASP A 168 21.72 -21.18 36.80
N GLU A 169 21.89 -20.14 37.63
CA GLU A 169 22.93 -19.12 37.46
C GLU A 169 24.36 -19.70 37.48
N THR A 170 24.59 -20.81 38.19
CA THR A 170 25.89 -21.50 38.23
C THR A 170 26.18 -22.26 36.92
N LYS A 171 25.14 -22.53 36.11
CA LYS A 171 25.21 -23.21 34.81
C LYS A 171 24.91 -22.29 33.63
N LYS A 172 24.99 -20.97 33.82
CA LYS A 172 24.74 -19.95 32.79
C LYS A 172 25.54 -20.17 31.50
N VAL A 173 26.83 -20.50 31.61
CA VAL A 173 27.71 -20.71 30.44
C VAL A 173 27.32 -21.99 29.66
N PRO A 174 27.09 -23.16 30.31
CA PRO A 174 26.49 -24.32 29.66
C PRO A 174 25.17 -24.05 28.93
N VAL A 175 24.23 -23.33 29.56
CA VAL A 175 22.92 -23.00 28.97
C VAL A 175 23.07 -22.13 27.72
N ILE A 176 23.95 -21.12 27.74
CA ILE A 176 24.20 -20.26 26.57
C ILE A 176 24.78 -21.06 25.40
N LYS A 177 25.74 -21.97 25.66
CA LYS A 177 26.30 -22.84 24.62
C LYS A 177 25.23 -23.77 24.05
N GLN A 178 24.42 -24.38 24.90
CA GLN A 178 23.36 -25.28 24.45
C GLN A 178 22.26 -24.56 23.66
N VAL A 179 21.89 -23.33 24.03
CA VAL A 179 20.92 -22.52 23.26
C VAL A 179 21.48 -22.14 21.90
N LYS A 180 22.78 -21.81 21.79
CA LYS A 180 23.46 -21.59 20.51
C LYS A 180 23.43 -22.85 19.62
N ASP A 181 23.61 -24.03 20.19
CA ASP A 181 23.67 -25.27 19.41
C ASP A 181 22.29 -25.75 18.94
N VAL A 182 21.22 -25.31 19.60
CA VAL A 182 19.84 -25.79 19.34
C VAL A 182 19.01 -24.77 18.55
N VAL A 183 19.40 -23.49 18.56
CA VAL A 183 18.82 -22.43 17.75
C VAL A 183 19.75 -22.14 16.57
N GLU A 184 19.28 -22.41 15.36
CA GLU A 184 20.09 -22.23 14.15
C GLU A 184 20.40 -20.75 13.88
N ASN A 185 21.58 -20.47 13.30
CA ASN A 185 22.01 -19.15 12.82
C ASN A 185 22.18 -18.04 13.88
N ILE A 186 22.50 -18.37 15.14
CA ILE A 186 22.86 -17.38 16.17
C ILE A 186 24.31 -17.47 16.63
N ASN A 187 24.94 -16.32 16.89
CA ASN A 187 26.27 -16.24 17.49
C ASN A 187 26.21 -16.23 19.04
N LEU A 188 27.37 -16.36 19.71
CA LEU A 188 27.45 -16.42 21.18
C LEU A 188 26.87 -15.18 21.88
N VAL A 189 26.94 -14.00 21.26
CA VAL A 189 26.41 -12.75 21.81
C VAL A 189 24.88 -12.74 21.74
N GLN A 190 24.31 -13.24 20.63
CA GLN A 190 22.87 -13.39 20.45
C GLN A 190 22.29 -14.47 21.38
N ALA A 191 22.98 -15.60 21.55
CA ALA A 191 22.59 -16.65 22.48
C ALA A 191 22.59 -16.15 23.94
N LYS A 192 23.60 -15.36 24.33
CA LYS A 192 23.65 -14.71 25.65
C LYS A 192 22.45 -13.78 25.84
N LYS A 193 22.14 -12.93 24.85
CA LYS A 193 21.00 -12.00 24.90
C LYS A 193 19.65 -12.73 25.01
N LEU A 194 19.48 -13.85 24.32
CA LEU A 194 18.29 -14.71 24.37
C LEU A 194 18.10 -15.36 25.75
N VAL A 195 19.18 -15.87 26.35
CA VAL A 195 19.14 -16.49 27.69
C VAL A 195 18.93 -15.46 28.79
N GLU A 196 19.45 -14.24 28.64
CA GLU A 196 19.30 -13.16 29.62
C GLU A 196 17.92 -12.45 29.56
N SER A 197 17.13 -12.66 28.51
CA SER A 197 15.81 -12.01 28.32
C SER A 197 14.63 -12.89 28.75
N LEU A 198 14.72 -13.55 29.91
CA LEU A 198 13.67 -14.46 30.39
C LEU A 198 12.37 -13.73 30.78
N PRO A 199 11.17 -14.29 30.49
CA PRO A 199 10.91 -15.53 29.76
C PRO A 199 10.85 -15.34 28.24
N GLN A 200 11.59 -16.15 27.47
CA GLN A 200 11.73 -15.99 26.01
C GLN A 200 11.42 -17.27 25.23
N VAL A 201 10.78 -17.13 24.06
CA VAL A 201 10.56 -18.24 23.11
C VAL A 201 11.88 -18.51 22.39
N LEU A 202 12.37 -19.75 22.46
CA LEU A 202 13.60 -20.17 21.81
C LEU A 202 13.37 -20.64 20.37
N ARG A 203 12.26 -21.35 20.13
CA ARG A 203 11.84 -21.80 18.80
C ARG A 203 10.33 -22.08 18.77
N ASP A 204 9.70 -21.77 17.66
CA ASP A 204 8.31 -22.11 17.37
C ASP A 204 8.23 -23.08 16.18
N ASN A 205 7.02 -23.53 15.86
CA ASN A 205 6.74 -24.38 14.71
C ASN A 205 7.41 -25.77 14.74
N LEU A 206 7.53 -26.38 15.91
CA LEU A 206 8.14 -27.71 16.09
C LEU A 206 7.09 -28.83 16.12
N SER A 207 7.48 -30.01 15.64
CA SER A 207 6.76 -31.24 15.95
C SER A 207 6.87 -31.55 17.46
N LYS A 208 5.94 -32.36 18.00
CA LYS A 208 5.99 -32.74 19.42
C LYS A 208 7.33 -33.39 19.80
N ALA A 209 7.83 -34.28 18.94
CA ALA A 209 9.08 -35.01 19.18
C ALA A 209 10.30 -34.07 19.18
N ASP A 210 10.34 -33.08 18.29
CA ASP A 210 11.43 -32.11 18.22
C ASP A 210 11.39 -31.12 19.40
N ALA A 211 10.19 -30.68 19.81
CA ALA A 211 10.01 -29.80 20.95
C ALA A 211 10.42 -30.47 22.27
N GLU A 212 10.08 -31.75 22.45
CA GLU A 212 10.49 -32.54 23.62
C GLU A 212 12.00 -32.82 23.61
N THR A 213 12.59 -33.12 22.45
CA THR A 213 14.04 -33.30 22.30
C THR A 213 14.81 -32.01 22.62
N MET A 214 14.30 -30.87 22.16
CA MET A 214 14.85 -29.54 22.44
C MET A 214 14.78 -29.20 23.92
N LYS A 215 13.62 -29.42 24.54
CA LYS A 215 13.41 -29.25 25.99
C LYS A 215 14.42 -30.08 26.78
N ALA A 216 14.54 -31.37 26.48
CA ALA A 216 15.45 -32.28 27.20
C ALA A 216 16.92 -31.83 27.12
N LYS A 217 17.38 -31.37 25.95
CA LYS A 217 18.76 -30.87 25.78
C LYS A 217 19.03 -29.62 26.62
N ILE A 218 18.08 -28.69 26.68
CA ILE A 218 18.24 -27.43 27.42
C ILE A 218 18.09 -27.65 28.94
N GLU A 219 17.23 -28.57 29.36
CA GLU A 219 17.11 -28.97 30.77
C GLU A 219 18.35 -29.69 31.28
N ALA A 220 18.97 -30.55 30.45
CA ALA A 220 20.25 -31.18 30.77
C ALA A 220 21.39 -30.16 30.98
N ALA A 221 21.32 -29.00 30.29
CA ALA A 221 22.28 -27.91 30.44
C ALA A 221 21.99 -27.00 31.65
N GLY A 222 20.86 -27.16 32.35
CA GLY A 222 20.47 -26.35 33.52
C GLY A 222 19.44 -25.25 33.25
N GLY A 223 18.77 -25.26 32.08
CA GLY A 223 17.61 -24.40 31.78
C GLY A 223 16.29 -25.04 32.21
N VAL A 224 15.22 -24.26 32.31
CA VAL A 224 13.86 -24.75 32.58
C VAL A 224 12.95 -24.28 31.45
N CYS A 225 12.45 -25.23 30.65
CA CYS A 225 11.70 -24.95 29.44
C CYS A 225 10.25 -25.47 29.52
N VAL A 226 9.32 -24.73 28.94
CA VAL A 226 7.93 -25.15 28.76
C VAL A 226 7.63 -25.30 27.27
N VAL A 227 6.96 -26.40 26.95
CA VAL A 227 6.45 -26.70 25.60
C VAL A 227 4.97 -26.32 25.59
N GLU A 228 4.58 -25.37 24.75
CA GLU A 228 3.20 -24.93 24.59
C GLU A 228 2.66 -25.44 23.24
N GLN A 229 1.52 -26.12 23.24
CA GLN A 229 0.82 -26.55 22.03
C GLN A 229 0.03 -25.36 21.44
N MET A 230 0.16 -25.13 20.14
CA MET A 230 -0.65 -24.12 19.43
C MET A 230 -1.98 -24.75 19.01
N ALA A 231 -3.11 -24.23 19.53
CA ALA A 231 -4.44 -24.71 19.16
C ALA A 231 -4.94 -24.01 17.89
N LEU A 232 -5.26 -24.79 16.84
CA LEU A 232 -6.13 -24.34 15.76
C LEU A 232 -7.59 -24.43 16.25
N THR A 233 -8.27 -23.30 16.36
CA THR A 233 -9.67 -23.24 16.78
C THR A 233 -10.62 -23.62 15.65
N LYS A 234 -11.26 -24.79 15.73
CA LYS A 234 -12.63 -25.00 15.23
C LYS A 234 -13.38 -26.04 16.10
N ARG A 235 -14.61 -25.62 16.46
CA ARG A 235 -15.73 -26.21 17.25
C ARG A 235 -15.76 -27.74 17.47
N LEU A 236 -16.04 -28.14 18.73
CA LEU A 236 -16.53 -29.46 19.18
C LEU A 236 -18.06 -29.60 18.96
N PRO A 237 -18.67 -30.81 18.88
CA PRO A 237 -18.87 -31.80 19.99
C PRO A 237 -18.65 -33.27 19.54
N LEU A 238 -18.76 -34.38 20.30
CA LEU A 238 -18.84 -34.83 21.71
C LEU A 238 -18.81 -36.39 21.63
N ALA A 239 -18.36 -37.10 22.68
CA ALA A 239 -18.40 -38.56 22.95
C ALA A 239 -17.18 -39.43 22.54
N THR A 240 -16.72 -40.47 23.26
CA THR A 240 -16.78 -40.97 24.66
C THR A 240 -15.92 -42.27 24.71
N PHE A 241 -15.04 -42.39 25.71
CA PHE A 241 -14.55 -43.60 26.42
C PHE A 241 -13.64 -44.71 25.80
N LEU A 242 -12.57 -45.01 26.59
CA LEU A 242 -11.90 -46.31 26.91
C LEU A 242 -11.21 -47.10 25.76
N GLN A 243 -10.05 -47.78 25.88
CA GLN A 243 -9.45 -48.51 27.01
C GLN A 243 -7.97 -48.90 26.71
N LEU A 244 -7.06 -48.56 27.64
CA LEU A 244 -6.01 -49.40 28.27
C LEU A 244 -5.37 -50.61 27.52
N SER A 245 -4.03 -50.63 27.40
CA SER A 245 -3.11 -51.39 28.30
C SER A 245 -1.70 -51.66 27.71
N SER A 246 -0.72 -50.97 28.30
CA SER A 246 0.59 -51.39 28.82
C SER A 246 1.25 -52.75 28.51
N ARG A 247 2.56 -52.61 28.21
CA ARG A 247 3.75 -53.39 28.67
C ARG A 247 4.07 -54.75 28.02
N HIS A 248 5.27 -54.87 27.44
CA HIS A 248 6.40 -55.56 28.09
C HIS A 248 7.75 -55.27 27.41
N LEU A 249 8.79 -55.25 28.25
CA LEU A 249 10.20 -55.02 27.97
C LEU A 249 10.93 -56.33 28.32
N ALA A 250 11.78 -56.86 27.43
CA ALA A 250 12.94 -57.69 27.80
C ALA A 250 13.84 -58.01 26.58
N THR A 251 15.05 -57.45 26.62
CA THR A 251 16.33 -57.93 26.06
C THR A 251 16.64 -59.37 26.51
N GLN A 252 17.50 -60.21 25.94
CA GLN A 252 18.46 -60.24 24.81
C GLN A 252 18.93 -61.71 24.76
N THR A 253 19.06 -62.32 23.60
CA THR A 253 20.02 -63.44 23.37
C THR A 253 20.35 -63.55 21.87
N THR A 254 21.62 -63.42 21.53
CA THR A 254 22.29 -63.94 20.31
C THR A 254 22.51 -65.46 20.45
N PRO A 255 22.90 -66.28 19.43
CA PRO A 255 23.55 -65.91 18.16
C PRO A 255 23.14 -66.71 16.88
N THR A 256 23.77 -66.31 15.76
CA THR A 256 24.17 -67.08 14.55
C THR A 256 23.25 -66.98 13.30
N PRO A 257 23.83 -66.75 12.08
CA PRO A 257 23.11 -66.32 10.88
C PRO A 257 22.79 -67.50 9.94
N PRO A 258 21.91 -67.36 8.93
CA PRO A 258 22.43 -67.08 7.59
C PRO A 258 21.49 -66.28 6.64
N ALA A 259 22.09 -65.92 5.49
CA ALA A 259 21.50 -65.60 4.19
C ALA A 259 20.98 -64.16 3.95
N ALA A 260 21.64 -63.53 2.97
CA ALA A 260 21.43 -62.18 2.50
C ALA A 260 20.09 -62.02 1.76
N ASN A 261 19.32 -61.00 2.15
CA ASN A 261 18.20 -60.47 1.38
C ASN A 261 18.69 -59.46 0.34
N PRO A 262 18.06 -59.38 -0.85
CA PRO A 262 18.45 -58.43 -1.89
C PRO A 262 18.15 -56.98 -1.46
N PRO A 263 18.86 -55.99 -2.01
CA PRO A 263 18.70 -54.60 -1.61
C PRO A 263 17.30 -54.09 -1.95
N LYS A 264 16.60 -53.56 -0.94
CA LYS A 264 15.38 -52.77 -1.14
C LYS A 264 15.69 -51.63 -2.10
N ALA A 265 14.94 -51.58 -3.21
CA ALA A 265 15.00 -50.50 -4.18
C ALA A 265 14.83 -49.16 -3.47
N GLN A 266 15.80 -48.26 -3.69
CA GLN A 266 15.73 -46.87 -3.23
C GLN A 266 14.49 -46.22 -3.83
N ALA A 267 13.70 -45.54 -3.00
CA ALA A 267 12.65 -44.65 -3.48
C ALA A 267 13.28 -43.63 -4.45
N PRO A 268 12.66 -43.36 -5.61
CA PRO A 268 13.20 -42.40 -6.55
C PRO A 268 13.33 -41.04 -5.86
N THR A 269 14.52 -40.44 -5.99
CA THR A 269 14.78 -39.07 -5.56
C THR A 269 13.71 -38.15 -6.17
N PRO A 270 13.15 -37.21 -5.38
CA PRO A 270 12.24 -36.22 -5.94
C PRO A 270 12.95 -35.52 -7.11
N PRO A 271 12.26 -35.26 -8.22
CA PRO A 271 12.87 -34.61 -9.36
C PRO A 271 13.51 -33.29 -8.89
N PRO A 272 14.72 -32.97 -9.35
CA PRO A 272 15.34 -31.70 -9.01
C PRO A 272 14.35 -30.57 -9.34
N ALA A 273 14.21 -29.62 -8.41
CA ALA A 273 13.39 -28.43 -8.64
C ALA A 273 13.77 -27.87 -10.02
N PRO A 274 12.79 -27.51 -10.87
CA PRO A 274 13.08 -27.04 -12.22
C PRO A 274 14.10 -25.90 -12.12
N PRO A 275 15.13 -25.90 -12.99
CA PRO A 275 16.20 -24.92 -12.90
C PRO A 275 15.59 -23.52 -12.91
N GLN A 276 15.82 -22.75 -11.84
CA GLN A 276 15.32 -21.39 -11.74
C GLN A 276 15.94 -20.57 -12.87
N LYS A 277 15.09 -19.88 -13.64
CA LYS A 277 15.54 -18.96 -14.70
C LYS A 277 16.51 -17.93 -14.08
N THR A 278 17.72 -17.84 -14.62
CA THR A 278 18.80 -16.95 -14.12
C THR A 278 19.10 -15.76 -15.03
N LYS A 279 18.59 -15.77 -16.27
CA LYS A 279 18.69 -14.67 -17.22
C LYS A 279 17.28 -14.19 -17.57
N PHE A 280 17.08 -12.87 -17.54
CA PHE A 280 15.78 -12.22 -17.74
C PHE A 280 15.90 -11.16 -18.83
N GLY A 281 14.89 -11.08 -19.70
CA GLY A 281 14.93 -10.31 -20.94
C GLY A 281 15.81 -10.97 -22.02
N PRO A 282 15.75 -10.47 -23.27
CA PRO A 282 14.70 -9.59 -23.81
C PRO A 282 13.35 -10.31 -23.93
N LEU A 283 12.26 -9.58 -23.67
CA LEU A 283 10.90 -9.98 -23.96
C LEU A 283 10.67 -9.93 -25.47
N LYS A 284 10.10 -11.00 -26.01
CA LYS A 284 9.71 -11.06 -27.42
C LYS A 284 8.51 -10.15 -27.68
N ASP A 285 8.40 -9.64 -28.90
CA ASP A 285 7.30 -8.75 -29.27
C ASP A 285 5.92 -9.43 -29.18
N GLU A 286 5.84 -10.74 -29.44
CA GLU A 286 4.63 -11.55 -29.28
C GLU A 286 4.15 -11.68 -27.82
N ASP A 287 5.05 -11.50 -26.86
CA ASP A 287 4.78 -11.59 -25.42
C ASP A 287 4.45 -10.23 -24.79
N ARG A 288 4.54 -9.12 -25.56
CA ARG A 288 4.16 -7.79 -25.09
C ARG A 288 2.64 -7.70 -24.93
N ILE A 289 2.17 -7.28 -23.76
CA ILE A 289 0.75 -7.06 -23.47
C ILE A 289 0.27 -5.75 -24.11
N PHE A 290 1.11 -4.71 -24.05
CA PHE A 290 0.76 -3.37 -24.53
C PHE A 290 1.20 -3.18 -25.99
N THR A 291 0.50 -3.88 -26.89
CA THR A 291 0.85 -3.94 -28.32
C THR A 291 0.70 -2.62 -29.07
N ASN A 292 -0.11 -1.68 -28.57
CA ASN A 292 -0.23 -0.34 -29.14
C ASN A 292 0.34 0.76 -28.22
N LEU A 293 1.30 0.42 -27.35
CA LEU A 293 1.89 1.36 -26.39
C LEU A 293 2.37 2.68 -27.01
N TYR A 294 2.77 2.68 -28.28
CA TYR A 294 3.29 3.85 -29.00
C TYR A 294 2.27 4.54 -29.91
N GLY A 295 1.00 4.12 -29.89
CA GLY A 295 -0.07 4.74 -30.70
C GLY A 295 0.09 4.57 -32.21
N ARG A 296 0.73 3.49 -32.66
CA ARG A 296 0.97 3.20 -34.10
C ARG A 296 -0.27 2.66 -34.80
N HIS A 297 -1.21 2.11 -34.04
CA HIS A 297 -2.45 1.51 -34.51
C HIS A 297 -3.66 2.26 -33.94
N ASP A 298 -4.82 2.03 -34.55
CA ASP A 298 -6.09 2.63 -34.11
C ASP A 298 -6.44 2.22 -32.68
N TRP A 299 -6.64 3.18 -31.78
CA TRP A 299 -6.95 2.94 -30.38
C TRP A 299 -8.46 2.75 -30.12
N HIS A 300 -9.32 3.04 -31.09
CA HIS A 300 -10.76 2.82 -31.01
C HIS A 300 -11.12 1.33 -31.02
N LEU A 301 -12.39 1.02 -30.75
CA LEU A 301 -12.88 -0.35 -30.56
C LEU A 301 -12.50 -1.32 -31.68
N LYS A 302 -12.60 -0.89 -32.95
CA LYS A 302 -12.27 -1.74 -34.10
C LYS A 302 -10.80 -2.15 -34.10
N GLY A 303 -9.90 -1.19 -33.85
CA GLY A 303 -8.48 -1.46 -33.74
C GLY A 303 -8.17 -2.33 -32.52
N ALA A 304 -8.81 -2.07 -31.38
CA ALA A 304 -8.63 -2.85 -30.14
C ALA A 304 -8.99 -4.33 -30.34
N ILE A 305 -10.16 -4.61 -30.94
CA ILE A 305 -10.60 -5.99 -31.25
C ILE A 305 -9.60 -6.68 -32.17
N ALA A 306 -9.07 -5.98 -33.18
CA ALA A 306 -8.07 -6.54 -34.10
C ALA A 306 -6.77 -6.94 -33.39
N ARG A 307 -6.44 -6.32 -32.24
CA ARG A 307 -5.30 -6.66 -31.38
C ARG A 307 -5.60 -7.72 -30.31
N GLY A 308 -6.85 -8.19 -30.23
CA GLY A 308 -7.28 -9.21 -29.27
C GLY A 308 -7.95 -8.67 -28.00
N ASP A 309 -8.14 -7.35 -27.86
CA ASP A 309 -8.98 -6.82 -26.78
C ASP A 309 -10.43 -7.27 -26.97
N TRP A 310 -11.14 -7.46 -25.86
CA TRP A 310 -12.49 -8.01 -25.83
C TRP A 310 -12.63 -9.45 -26.36
N HIS A 311 -11.52 -10.15 -26.61
CA HIS A 311 -11.56 -11.54 -27.03
C HIS A 311 -11.89 -12.44 -25.85
N LYS A 312 -12.95 -13.25 -26.01
CA LYS A 312 -13.44 -14.21 -25.02
C LYS A 312 -13.77 -13.63 -23.63
N THR A 313 -14.04 -12.33 -23.55
CA THR A 313 -14.36 -11.66 -22.27
C THR A 313 -15.61 -12.24 -21.64
N LYS A 314 -16.61 -12.59 -22.45
CA LYS A 314 -17.84 -13.24 -21.99
C LYS A 314 -17.55 -14.55 -21.28
N GLU A 315 -16.75 -15.42 -21.89
CA GLU A 315 -16.37 -16.72 -21.32
C GLU A 315 -15.56 -16.54 -20.03
N ILE A 316 -14.64 -15.57 -20.00
CA ILE A 316 -13.86 -15.24 -18.79
C ILE A 316 -14.78 -14.83 -17.64
N VAL A 317 -15.73 -13.93 -17.90
CA VAL A 317 -16.70 -13.49 -16.89
C VAL A 317 -17.57 -14.67 -16.42
N LEU A 318 -18.02 -15.53 -17.34
CA LEU A 318 -18.87 -16.69 -17.00
C LEU A 318 -18.14 -17.79 -16.21
N LYS A 319 -16.80 -17.85 -16.23
CA LYS A 319 -16.04 -18.72 -15.31
C LYS A 319 -16.18 -18.31 -13.83
N GLY A 320 -16.61 -17.07 -13.58
CA GLY A 320 -16.98 -16.58 -12.27
C GLY A 320 -15.82 -16.02 -11.43
N SER A 321 -16.20 -15.26 -10.41
CA SER A 321 -15.28 -14.56 -9.49
C SER A 321 -14.18 -15.44 -8.88
N PRO A 322 -14.47 -16.62 -8.30
CA PRO A 322 -13.43 -17.46 -7.70
C PRO A 322 -12.33 -17.88 -8.67
N TRP A 323 -12.70 -18.21 -9.91
CA TRP A 323 -11.74 -18.60 -10.94
C TRP A 323 -10.82 -17.44 -11.32
N ILE A 324 -11.38 -16.24 -11.56
CA ILE A 324 -10.57 -15.06 -11.93
C ILE A 324 -9.59 -14.70 -10.82
N ILE A 325 -10.03 -14.69 -9.56
CA ILE A 325 -9.15 -14.37 -8.43
C ILE A 325 -8.02 -15.40 -8.31
N ASP A 326 -8.33 -16.69 -8.45
CA ASP A 326 -7.34 -17.77 -8.38
C ASP A 326 -6.31 -17.67 -9.52
N GLU A 327 -6.77 -17.38 -10.75
CA GLU A 327 -5.90 -17.18 -11.91
C GLU A 327 -4.93 -16.01 -11.68
N ILE A 328 -5.42 -14.88 -11.18
CA ILE A 328 -4.59 -13.72 -10.87
C ILE A 328 -3.65 -13.99 -9.69
N LYS A 329 -4.06 -14.77 -8.68
CA LYS A 329 -3.16 -15.21 -7.60
C LYS A 329 -2.04 -16.09 -8.13
N LYS A 330 -2.37 -17.09 -8.95
CA LYS A 330 -1.41 -18.02 -9.58
C LYS A 330 -0.42 -17.30 -10.48
N SER A 331 -0.85 -16.25 -11.19
CA SER A 331 0.03 -15.46 -12.06
C SER A 331 1.17 -14.75 -11.30
N GLY A 332 1.02 -14.57 -9.98
CA GLY A 332 1.98 -13.83 -9.17
C GLY A 332 1.97 -12.32 -9.45
N LEU A 333 0.91 -11.77 -10.07
CA LEU A 333 0.77 -10.35 -10.32
C LEU A 333 0.85 -9.55 -9.02
N ARG A 334 1.75 -8.56 -9.02
CA ARG A 334 1.93 -7.56 -7.96
C ARG A 334 1.48 -6.20 -8.44
N GLY A 335 0.92 -5.39 -7.55
CA GLY A 335 0.44 -4.04 -7.84
C GLY A 335 1.53 -3.19 -8.49
N ARG A 336 1.20 -2.59 -9.63
CA ARG A 336 2.13 -1.84 -10.51
C ARG A 336 2.18 -0.34 -10.22
N GLY A 337 1.49 0.11 -9.16
CA GLY A 337 1.44 1.50 -8.73
C GLY A 337 2.48 1.89 -7.68
N GLY A 338 3.47 1.06 -7.35
CA GLY A 338 4.50 1.39 -6.36
C GLY A 338 4.76 0.30 -5.34
N ALA A 339 3.79 0.06 -4.46
CA ALA A 339 3.94 -0.79 -3.28
C ALA A 339 4.15 -2.29 -3.57
N GLY A 340 3.85 -2.77 -4.79
CA GLY A 340 4.07 -4.16 -5.16
C GLY A 340 3.22 -5.16 -4.36
N PHE A 341 2.05 -4.79 -3.84
CA PHE A 341 1.20 -5.72 -3.09
C PHE A 341 0.60 -6.80 -4.02
N PRO A 342 0.54 -8.09 -3.65
CA PRO A 342 -0.02 -9.14 -4.51
C PRO A 342 -1.49 -8.88 -4.89
N SER A 343 -1.76 -8.71 -6.18
CA SER A 343 -3.05 -8.20 -6.67
C SER A 343 -4.20 -9.18 -6.44
N GLY A 344 -3.99 -10.47 -6.72
CA GLY A 344 -5.02 -11.49 -6.48
C GLY A 344 -5.38 -11.65 -5.00
N LEU A 345 -4.41 -11.46 -4.10
CA LEU A 345 -4.69 -11.40 -2.65
C LEU A 345 -5.52 -10.16 -2.31
N LYS A 346 -5.16 -8.99 -2.85
CA LYS A 346 -5.91 -7.74 -2.64
C LYS A 346 -7.37 -7.88 -3.06
N TRP A 347 -7.61 -8.45 -4.24
CA TRP A 347 -8.96 -8.64 -4.77
C TRP A 347 -9.79 -9.60 -3.90
N SER A 348 -9.15 -10.60 -3.31
CA SER A 348 -9.85 -11.54 -2.42
C SER A 348 -10.37 -10.91 -1.13
N PHE A 349 -9.87 -9.75 -0.70
CA PHE A 349 -10.40 -9.03 0.46
C PHE A 349 -11.83 -8.51 0.26
N MET A 350 -12.24 -8.33 -1.00
CA MET A 350 -13.58 -7.89 -1.38
C MET A 350 -14.62 -9.03 -1.33
N ILE A 351 -14.17 -10.29 -1.27
CA ILE A 351 -15.05 -11.46 -1.23
C ILE A 351 -15.49 -11.72 0.20
N ARG A 352 -16.51 -10.96 0.60
CA ARG A 352 -17.20 -11.08 1.89
C ARG A 352 -18.70 -11.32 1.66
N PRO A 353 -19.39 -11.91 2.64
CA PRO A 353 -20.85 -12.03 2.62
C PRO A 353 -21.49 -10.67 2.29
N PRO A 354 -22.53 -10.63 1.44
CA PRO A 354 -23.22 -9.39 1.13
C PRO A 354 -23.79 -8.75 2.40
N ASP A 355 -23.45 -7.49 2.63
CA ASP A 355 -23.97 -6.67 3.73
C ASP A 355 -24.99 -5.63 3.24
N GLY A 356 -25.45 -5.78 1.98
CA GLY A 356 -26.38 -4.89 1.31
C GLY A 356 -25.73 -3.68 0.63
N ARG A 357 -24.44 -3.39 0.88
CA ARG A 357 -23.73 -2.28 0.22
C ARG A 357 -23.25 -2.71 -1.17
N PRO A 358 -23.33 -1.85 -2.19
CA PRO A 358 -22.66 -2.11 -3.47
C PRO A 358 -21.14 -2.12 -3.23
N LYS A 359 -20.41 -2.86 -4.06
CA LYS A 359 -18.94 -2.83 -4.06
C LYS A 359 -18.45 -1.99 -5.23
N TYR A 360 -17.34 -1.29 -5.04
CA TYR A 360 -16.76 -0.44 -6.09
C TYR A 360 -15.34 -0.84 -6.42
N LEU A 361 -14.99 -0.65 -7.69
CA LEU A 361 -13.63 -0.66 -8.18
C LEU A 361 -13.21 0.79 -8.42
N VAL A 362 -12.02 1.16 -7.97
CA VAL A 362 -11.45 2.48 -8.28
C VAL A 362 -10.12 2.27 -8.98
N ILE A 363 -10.00 2.83 -10.18
CA ILE A 363 -8.76 2.84 -10.94
C ILE A 363 -8.01 4.12 -10.60
N ASN A 364 -6.82 3.96 -10.06
CA ASN A 364 -5.89 5.04 -9.83
C ASN A 364 -5.09 5.31 -11.10
N ALA A 365 -5.50 6.37 -11.81
CA ALA A 365 -4.87 6.92 -13.01
C ALA A 365 -4.38 8.36 -12.78
N ASP A 366 -4.02 8.69 -11.53
CA ASP A 366 -3.53 10.02 -11.17
C ASP A 366 -2.08 10.23 -11.61
N GLU A 367 -1.27 9.17 -11.77
CA GLU A 367 0.10 9.18 -12.32
C GLU A 367 0.91 10.48 -12.08
N GLY A 368 0.89 10.98 -10.84
CA GLY A 368 1.57 12.22 -10.47
C GLY A 368 3.07 12.02 -10.20
N GLU A 369 3.53 10.78 -10.09
CA GLU A 369 4.90 10.42 -9.72
C GLU A 369 5.92 10.87 -10.78
N PRO A 370 6.84 11.79 -10.44
CA PRO A 370 7.89 12.23 -11.34
C PRO A 370 8.63 11.09 -12.03
N GLY A 371 8.76 11.20 -13.37
CA GLY A 371 9.38 10.19 -14.22
C GLY A 371 8.42 9.10 -14.71
N THR A 372 7.19 9.03 -14.21
CA THR A 372 6.19 8.01 -14.60
C THR A 372 5.29 8.54 -15.71
N CYS A 373 5.11 7.74 -16.77
CA CYS A 373 4.20 8.05 -17.88
C CYS A 373 3.60 6.79 -18.53
N LYS A 374 3.63 5.64 -17.85
CA LYS A 374 3.15 4.33 -18.34
C LYS A 374 1.63 4.25 -18.42
N ASP A 375 0.93 4.78 -17.42
CA ASP A 375 -0.53 4.77 -17.33
C ASP A 375 -1.11 5.72 -18.37
N ARG A 376 -0.44 6.86 -18.60
CA ARG A 376 -0.72 7.76 -19.71
C ARG A 376 -0.76 7.05 -21.05
N GLU A 377 0.24 6.21 -21.35
CA GLU A 377 0.31 5.46 -22.61
C GLU A 377 -0.88 4.51 -22.77
N ILE A 378 -1.26 3.80 -21.71
CA ILE A 378 -2.42 2.90 -21.73
C ILE A 378 -3.70 3.69 -22.01
N MET A 379 -3.92 4.81 -21.30
CA MET A 379 -5.15 5.60 -21.45
C MET A 379 -5.29 6.24 -22.84
N ARG A 380 -4.20 6.69 -23.46
CA ARG A 380 -4.27 7.37 -24.76
C ARG A 380 -4.19 6.43 -25.96
N HIS A 381 -3.53 5.27 -25.84
CA HIS A 381 -3.27 4.39 -26.98
C HIS A 381 -3.92 3.00 -26.89
N ASP A 382 -4.27 2.52 -25.69
CA ASP A 382 -4.98 1.25 -25.48
C ASP A 382 -6.11 1.36 -24.42
N PRO A 383 -7.02 2.35 -24.50
CA PRO A 383 -8.04 2.55 -23.47
C PRO A 383 -9.02 1.37 -23.35
N HIS A 384 -9.33 0.67 -24.45
CA HIS A 384 -10.20 -0.52 -24.43
C HIS A 384 -9.64 -1.66 -23.55
N LYS A 385 -8.31 -1.81 -23.50
CA LYS A 385 -7.64 -2.80 -22.65
C LYS A 385 -7.83 -2.49 -21.17
N LEU A 386 -7.79 -1.20 -20.80
CA LEU A 386 -8.12 -0.76 -19.44
C LEU A 386 -9.59 -1.01 -19.10
N ILE A 387 -10.51 -0.68 -20.02
CA ILE A 387 -11.96 -0.84 -19.82
C ILE A 387 -12.33 -2.32 -19.66
N GLU A 388 -11.78 -3.20 -20.50
CA GLU A 388 -11.95 -4.65 -20.37
C GLU A 388 -11.39 -5.16 -19.03
N GLY A 389 -10.21 -4.68 -18.64
CA GLY A 389 -9.63 -4.97 -17.34
C GLY A 389 -10.53 -4.56 -16.18
N CYS A 390 -11.18 -3.40 -16.27
CA CYS A 390 -12.13 -2.93 -15.27
C CYS A 390 -13.31 -3.91 -15.13
N LEU A 391 -13.85 -4.40 -16.24
CA LEU A 391 -14.94 -5.38 -16.22
C LEU A 391 -14.50 -6.70 -15.56
N ILE A 392 -13.35 -7.24 -15.94
CA ILE A 392 -12.84 -8.52 -15.40
C ILE A 392 -12.52 -8.39 -13.92
N ALA A 393 -11.77 -7.35 -13.52
CA ALA A 393 -11.44 -7.11 -12.12
C ALA A 393 -12.70 -6.78 -11.30
N GLY A 394 -13.61 -5.99 -11.87
CA GLY A 394 -14.89 -5.64 -11.27
C GLY A 394 -15.73 -6.88 -10.98
N HIS A 395 -15.92 -7.75 -11.97
CA HIS A 395 -16.62 -9.02 -11.81
C HIS A 395 -15.92 -9.93 -10.79
N ALA A 396 -14.59 -10.01 -10.83
CA ALA A 396 -13.81 -10.78 -9.86
C ALA A 396 -14.09 -10.35 -8.43
N MET A 397 -14.26 -9.06 -8.16
CA MET A 397 -14.51 -8.52 -6.82
C MET A 397 -16.01 -8.34 -6.48
N GLY A 398 -16.91 -8.65 -7.42
CA GLY A 398 -18.34 -8.38 -7.30
C GLY A 398 -18.67 -6.87 -7.23
N ALA A 399 -17.87 -6.04 -7.89
CA ALA A 399 -18.04 -4.60 -7.95
C ALA A 399 -19.07 -4.20 -9.01
N ARG A 400 -20.07 -3.40 -8.62
CA ARG A 400 -21.14 -2.95 -9.53
C ARG A 400 -20.69 -1.87 -10.51
N ALA A 401 -19.69 -1.09 -10.12
CA ALA A 401 -19.16 -0.02 -10.96
C ALA A 401 -17.67 0.18 -10.74
N ALA A 402 -16.99 0.68 -11.77
CA ALA A 402 -15.65 1.22 -11.70
C ALA A 402 -15.65 2.75 -11.83
N TYR A 403 -14.81 3.41 -11.04
CA TYR A 403 -14.47 4.81 -11.23
C TYR A 403 -13.01 4.93 -11.63
N ILE A 404 -12.74 5.54 -12.77
CA ILE A 404 -11.40 5.83 -13.25
C ILE A 404 -11.05 7.26 -12.85
N TYR A 405 -10.19 7.41 -11.84
CA TYR A 405 -9.71 8.70 -11.36
C TYR A 405 -8.47 9.09 -12.16
N ILE A 406 -8.64 10.01 -13.11
CA ILE A 406 -7.60 10.49 -14.01
C ILE A 406 -7.12 11.85 -13.52
N ARG A 407 -5.81 12.07 -13.46
CA ARG A 407 -5.28 13.40 -13.08
C ARG A 407 -5.80 14.54 -13.94
N GLY A 408 -5.85 15.73 -13.36
CA GLY A 408 -6.41 16.91 -14.01
C GLY A 408 -5.72 17.28 -15.33
N GLU A 409 -4.41 17.11 -15.39
CA GLU A 409 -3.56 17.51 -16.52
C GLU A 409 -3.70 16.59 -17.73
N PHE A 410 -4.22 15.38 -17.56
CA PHE A 410 -4.44 14.39 -18.60
C PHE A 410 -5.78 14.60 -19.31
N TYR A 411 -5.95 15.77 -19.93
CA TYR A 411 -7.16 16.13 -20.67
C TYR A 411 -7.43 15.20 -21.85
N ASN A 412 -6.42 14.95 -22.68
CA ASN A 412 -6.57 14.16 -23.90
C ASN A 412 -6.79 12.69 -23.58
N GLU A 413 -6.01 12.16 -22.64
CA GLU A 413 -6.10 10.79 -22.15
C GLU A 413 -7.49 10.52 -21.56
N GLY A 414 -8.00 11.43 -20.71
CA GLY A 414 -9.35 11.31 -20.16
C GLY A 414 -10.45 11.40 -21.22
N SER A 415 -10.26 12.21 -22.25
CA SER A 415 -11.19 12.31 -23.39
C SER A 415 -11.19 11.03 -24.24
N ASN A 416 -10.03 10.42 -24.47
CA ASN A 416 -9.91 9.15 -25.18
C ASN A 416 -10.56 8.01 -24.38
N VAL A 417 -10.30 7.93 -23.08
CA VAL A 417 -10.94 6.93 -22.19
C VAL A 417 -12.46 7.10 -22.21
N GLN A 418 -12.98 8.33 -22.10
CA GLN A 418 -14.42 8.57 -22.18
C GLN A 418 -15.02 8.15 -23.52
N THR A 419 -14.30 8.40 -24.62
CA THR A 419 -14.71 7.96 -25.97
C THR A 419 -14.77 6.44 -26.06
N ALA A 420 -13.73 5.75 -25.59
CA ALA A 420 -13.69 4.28 -25.58
C ALA A 420 -14.77 3.67 -24.67
N ILE A 421 -15.11 4.32 -23.55
CA ILE A 421 -16.23 3.93 -22.69
C ILE A 421 -17.55 4.04 -23.48
N HIS A 422 -17.79 5.14 -24.20
CA HIS A 422 -18.99 5.28 -25.02
C HIS A 422 -19.08 4.21 -26.12
N GLU A 423 -17.96 3.87 -26.77
CA GLU A 423 -17.91 2.79 -27.75
C GLU A 423 -18.27 1.44 -27.11
N ALA A 424 -17.69 1.13 -25.95
CA ALA A 424 -17.95 -0.11 -25.22
C ALA A 424 -19.41 -0.22 -24.75
N TYR A 425 -20.01 0.87 -24.27
CA TYR A 425 -21.45 0.92 -23.96
C TYR A 425 -22.31 0.70 -25.22
N LYS A 426 -21.99 1.37 -26.33
CA LYS A 426 -22.73 1.24 -27.59
C LYS A 426 -22.66 -0.18 -28.16
N ALA A 427 -21.55 -0.87 -27.94
CA ALA A 427 -21.34 -2.26 -28.35
C ALA A 427 -21.90 -3.30 -27.35
N GLY A 428 -22.46 -2.87 -26.22
CA GLY A 428 -22.98 -3.78 -25.17
C GLY A 428 -21.89 -4.57 -24.42
N LEU A 429 -20.65 -4.07 -24.44
CA LEU A 429 -19.51 -4.68 -23.76
C LEU A 429 -19.50 -4.35 -22.27
N ILE A 430 -20.02 -3.18 -21.90
CA ILE A 430 -20.22 -2.72 -20.52
C ILE A 430 -21.63 -2.13 -20.35
N GLY A 431 -22.01 -1.82 -19.12
CA GLY A 431 -23.34 -1.38 -18.74
C GLY A 431 -24.23 -2.55 -18.30
N LYS A 432 -25.51 -2.48 -18.63
CA LYS A 432 -26.45 -3.57 -18.32
C LYS A 432 -26.10 -4.82 -19.13
N ASN A 433 -26.07 -5.97 -18.47
CA ASN A 433 -25.77 -7.25 -19.12
C ASN A 433 -24.45 -7.21 -19.93
N ALA A 434 -23.37 -6.73 -19.31
CA ALA A 434 -22.05 -6.55 -19.91
C ALA A 434 -21.57 -7.83 -20.64
N CYS A 435 -21.22 -7.70 -21.92
CA CYS A 435 -20.84 -8.81 -22.81
C CYS A 435 -21.91 -9.92 -22.92
N GLY A 436 -23.17 -9.65 -22.60
CA GLY A 436 -24.26 -10.64 -22.62
C GLY A 436 -24.13 -11.72 -21.54
N THR A 437 -23.54 -11.40 -20.39
CA THR A 437 -23.22 -12.34 -19.29
C THR A 437 -24.27 -12.42 -18.17
N GLY A 438 -25.19 -11.46 -18.13
CA GLY A 438 -26.12 -11.22 -17.02
C GLY A 438 -25.55 -10.31 -15.93
N TYR A 439 -24.31 -9.85 -16.07
CA TYR A 439 -23.64 -8.98 -15.10
C TYR A 439 -23.79 -7.51 -15.46
N ASP A 440 -24.30 -6.68 -14.55
CA ASP A 440 -24.37 -5.24 -14.73
C ASP A 440 -23.08 -4.57 -14.23
N PHE A 441 -22.42 -3.79 -15.08
CA PHE A 441 -21.17 -3.11 -14.74
C PHE A 441 -21.02 -1.75 -15.40
N ASP A 442 -21.07 -0.69 -14.60
CA ASP A 442 -20.91 0.68 -15.08
C ASP A 442 -19.49 1.21 -14.89
N ILE A 443 -19.05 2.10 -15.78
CA ILE A 443 -17.72 2.72 -15.69
C ILE A 443 -17.86 4.23 -15.82
N PHE A 444 -17.29 4.95 -14.84
CA PHE A 444 -17.32 6.40 -14.77
C PHE A 444 -15.91 6.97 -14.78
N VAL A 445 -15.70 8.07 -15.51
CA VAL A 445 -14.45 8.84 -15.45
C VAL A 445 -14.63 9.99 -14.46
N HIS A 446 -13.66 10.16 -13.57
CA HIS A 446 -13.54 11.32 -12.71
C HIS A 446 -12.19 11.99 -12.98
N ARG A 447 -12.18 13.33 -13.10
CA ARG A 447 -10.94 14.08 -13.31
C ARG A 447 -10.50 14.77 -12.03
N GLY A 448 -9.29 14.49 -11.59
CA GLY A 448 -8.64 15.15 -10.47
C GLY A 448 -8.30 16.61 -10.77
N ALA A 449 -7.67 17.27 -9.79
CA ALA A 449 -7.41 18.71 -9.80
C ALA A 449 -5.91 19.06 -9.62
N GLY A 450 -5.01 18.18 -10.05
CA GLY A 450 -3.56 18.44 -10.10
C GLY A 450 -2.87 18.36 -8.74
N ALA A 451 -3.19 17.36 -7.93
CA ALA A 451 -2.59 17.14 -6.62
C ALA A 451 -1.99 15.72 -6.54
N TYR A 452 -0.68 15.58 -6.44
CA TYR A 452 0.03 14.29 -6.38
C TYR A 452 -0.46 13.40 -5.23
N ILE A 453 -0.82 14.01 -4.10
CA ILE A 453 -1.34 13.27 -2.94
C ILE A 453 -2.65 12.53 -3.25
N CYS A 454 -3.43 12.98 -4.24
CA CYS A 454 -4.63 12.25 -4.70
C CYS A 454 -4.29 10.94 -5.43
N GLY A 455 -3.01 10.67 -5.72
CA GLY A 455 -2.54 9.36 -6.12
C GLY A 455 -2.44 8.36 -4.96
N GLU A 456 -2.57 8.78 -3.70
CA GLU A 456 -2.67 7.87 -2.56
C GLU A 456 -4.08 7.26 -2.48
N GLU A 457 -4.17 5.96 -2.20
CA GLU A 457 -5.40 5.17 -2.25
C GLU A 457 -6.60 5.79 -1.50
N THR A 458 -6.41 6.30 -0.29
CA THR A 458 -7.50 6.88 0.51
C THR A 458 -7.74 8.36 0.23
N ALA A 459 -6.70 9.13 -0.09
CA ALA A 459 -6.85 10.51 -0.56
C ALA A 459 -7.60 10.58 -1.90
N LEU A 460 -7.36 9.61 -2.79
CA LEU A 460 -8.08 9.45 -4.04
C LEU A 460 -9.58 9.28 -3.77
N ILE A 461 -9.93 8.39 -2.84
CA ILE A 461 -11.33 8.17 -2.44
C ILE A 461 -11.93 9.46 -1.89
N GLU A 462 -11.25 10.18 -1.00
CA GLU A 462 -11.72 11.47 -0.47
C GLU A 462 -11.96 12.50 -1.57
N SER A 463 -11.04 12.61 -2.53
CA SER A 463 -11.19 13.50 -3.68
C SER A 463 -12.38 13.10 -4.55
N LEU A 464 -12.61 11.80 -4.77
CA LEU A 464 -13.72 11.29 -5.56
C LEU A 464 -15.08 11.57 -4.88
N GLU A 465 -15.10 11.54 -3.55
CA GLU A 465 -16.25 11.94 -2.73
C GLU A 465 -16.47 13.47 -2.70
N GLY A 466 -15.66 14.25 -3.39
CA GLY A 466 -15.75 15.71 -3.46
C GLY A 466 -15.15 16.44 -2.27
N LYS A 467 -14.38 15.75 -1.41
CA LYS A 467 -13.66 16.36 -0.29
C LYS A 467 -12.24 16.75 -0.72
N GLN A 468 -11.49 17.38 0.18
CA GLN A 468 -10.06 17.58 -0.02
C GLN A 468 -9.35 16.22 -0.02
N GLY A 469 -8.34 16.04 -0.90
CA GLY A 469 -7.53 14.82 -1.01
C GLY A 469 -6.59 14.59 0.18
N LYS A 470 -7.15 14.46 1.38
CA LYS A 470 -6.44 14.17 2.63
C LYS A 470 -6.60 12.69 2.97
N PRO A 471 -5.50 11.90 3.06
CA PRO A 471 -5.57 10.48 3.37
C PRO A 471 -6.36 10.15 4.64
N ARG A 472 -7.02 8.98 4.63
CA ARG A 472 -7.66 8.40 5.81
C ARG A 472 -6.65 7.58 6.60
N LEU A 473 -6.73 7.65 7.92
CA LEU A 473 -5.95 6.76 8.78
C LEU A 473 -6.45 5.31 8.62
N LYS A 474 -5.54 4.35 8.50
CA LYS A 474 -5.84 2.92 8.43
C LYS A 474 -5.58 2.32 9.83
N PRO A 475 -6.52 1.53 10.43
CA PRO A 475 -7.88 1.17 9.98
C PRO A 475 -8.94 2.28 10.13
N PRO A 476 -10.10 2.21 9.40
CA PRO A 476 -10.56 1.11 8.55
C PRO A 476 -9.92 1.08 7.15
N PHE A 477 -9.79 -0.13 6.57
CA PHE A 477 -9.26 -0.31 5.22
C PHE A 477 -10.33 -0.07 4.14
N PRO A 478 -9.95 0.39 2.93
CA PRO A 478 -10.89 0.62 1.84
C PRO A 478 -11.73 -0.60 1.43
N ALA A 479 -11.16 -1.80 1.56
CA ALA A 479 -11.86 -3.06 1.27
C ALA A 479 -13.09 -3.28 2.18
N ASP A 480 -13.16 -2.57 3.32
CA ASP A 480 -14.26 -2.66 4.28
C ASP A 480 -15.14 -1.41 4.21
N ILE A 481 -14.49 -0.24 4.25
CA ILE A 481 -15.13 1.09 4.23
C ILE A 481 -14.28 2.00 3.33
N GLY A 482 -14.59 2.00 2.04
CA GLY A 482 -13.92 2.80 1.02
C GLY A 482 -14.81 3.92 0.48
N LEU A 483 -14.99 3.93 -0.84
CA LEU A 483 -15.75 4.95 -1.56
C LEU A 483 -17.22 4.96 -1.13
N PHE A 484 -17.72 6.13 -0.73
CA PHE A 484 -19.09 6.32 -0.21
C PHE A 484 -19.41 5.40 0.97
N GLY A 485 -18.40 5.05 1.76
CA GLY A 485 -18.51 4.10 2.86
C GLY A 485 -18.81 2.67 2.40
N CYS A 486 -18.59 2.33 1.13
CA CYS A 486 -18.81 1.01 0.55
C CYS A 486 -17.48 0.24 0.37
N PRO A 487 -17.49 -1.11 0.39
CA PRO A 487 -16.31 -1.91 0.10
C PRO A 487 -15.69 -1.52 -1.24
N THR A 488 -14.42 -1.14 -1.24
CA THR A 488 -13.74 -0.61 -2.43
C THR A 488 -12.31 -1.11 -2.53
N THR A 489 -11.90 -1.52 -3.73
CA THR A 489 -10.48 -1.75 -4.04
C THR A 489 -9.98 -0.66 -4.97
N VAL A 490 -8.88 0.00 -4.58
CA VAL A 490 -8.13 0.91 -5.44
C VAL A 490 -6.99 0.15 -6.11
N THR A 491 -6.83 0.29 -7.41
CA THR A 491 -5.78 -0.39 -8.17
C THR A 491 -5.27 0.48 -9.30
N ASN A 492 -3.99 0.35 -9.63
CA ASN A 492 -3.36 1.12 -10.70
C ASN A 492 -3.80 0.66 -12.10
N VAL A 493 -3.76 1.57 -13.07
CA VAL A 493 -4.12 1.33 -14.49
C VAL A 493 -3.41 0.10 -15.06
N GLU A 494 -2.07 0.05 -14.98
CA GLU A 494 -1.30 -1.08 -15.53
C GLU A 494 -1.71 -2.42 -14.89
N THR A 495 -1.97 -2.46 -13.58
CA THR A 495 -2.39 -3.70 -12.89
C THR A 495 -3.72 -4.23 -13.41
N VAL A 496 -4.65 -3.35 -13.74
CA VAL A 496 -5.96 -3.76 -14.25
C VAL A 496 -5.90 -4.09 -15.73
N ALA A 497 -5.14 -3.31 -16.51
CA ALA A 497 -5.01 -3.51 -17.95
C ALA A 497 -4.31 -4.82 -18.33
N VAL A 498 -3.46 -5.40 -17.47
CA VAL A 498 -2.84 -6.72 -17.73
C VAL A 498 -3.76 -7.90 -17.40
N ALA A 499 -4.79 -7.70 -16.56
CA ALA A 499 -5.63 -8.78 -16.07
C ALA A 499 -6.37 -9.56 -17.18
N PRO A 500 -6.94 -8.92 -18.23
CA PRO A 500 -7.56 -9.65 -19.34
C PRO A 500 -6.60 -10.62 -20.02
N GLU A 501 -5.36 -10.18 -20.27
CA GLU A 501 -4.37 -10.99 -20.98
C GLU A 501 -3.91 -12.19 -20.14
N ILE A 502 -3.76 -12.01 -18.83
CA ILE A 502 -3.48 -13.11 -17.90
C ILE A 502 -4.62 -14.14 -17.95
N CYS A 503 -5.88 -13.71 -17.90
CA CYS A 503 -7.02 -14.63 -17.97
C CYS A 503 -7.17 -15.32 -19.33
N ARG A 504 -6.73 -14.68 -20.42
CA ARG A 504 -6.76 -15.25 -21.79
C ARG A 504 -5.64 -16.26 -22.03
N ARG A 505 -4.40 -15.90 -21.71
CA ARG A 505 -3.20 -16.73 -21.99
C ARG A 505 -2.87 -17.71 -20.87
N GLY A 506 -3.40 -17.47 -19.67
CA GLY A 506 -3.19 -18.29 -18.48
C GLY A 506 -2.15 -17.72 -17.52
N ALA A 507 -2.34 -18.03 -16.24
CA ALA A 507 -1.48 -17.63 -15.14
C ALA A 507 -0.02 -18.08 -15.32
N ASP A 508 0.17 -19.30 -15.82
CA ASP A 508 1.50 -19.91 -16.00
C ASP A 508 2.33 -19.16 -17.05
N TRP A 509 1.70 -18.66 -18.12
CA TRP A 509 2.38 -17.83 -19.12
C TRP A 509 2.92 -16.55 -18.48
N PHE A 510 2.10 -15.83 -17.70
CA PHE A 510 2.54 -14.62 -17.03
C PHE A 510 3.60 -14.90 -15.95
N ALA A 511 3.45 -16.01 -15.22
CA ALA A 511 4.40 -16.46 -14.20
C ALA A 511 5.72 -17.01 -14.77
N SER A 512 5.78 -17.29 -16.08
CA SER A 512 7.02 -17.69 -16.76
C SER A 512 8.01 -16.53 -16.91
N PHE A 513 7.52 -15.29 -16.82
CA PHE A 513 8.32 -14.07 -16.83
C PHE A 513 8.71 -13.63 -15.43
N GLY A 514 9.92 -13.09 -15.31
CA GLY A 514 10.48 -12.58 -14.08
C GLY A 514 10.87 -13.66 -13.09
N ARG A 515 11.62 -13.27 -12.05
CA ARG A 515 12.07 -14.21 -11.02
C ARG A 515 10.97 -14.52 -10.01
N GLU A 516 11.24 -15.49 -9.13
CA GLU A 516 10.33 -15.83 -8.05
C GLU A 516 9.88 -14.60 -7.26
N ARG A 517 8.58 -14.53 -6.91
CA ARG A 517 7.92 -13.38 -6.26
C ARG A 517 7.91 -12.06 -7.05
N ASN A 518 8.46 -12.03 -8.26
CA ASN A 518 8.55 -10.85 -9.11
C ASN A 518 8.18 -11.21 -10.55
N ARG A 519 6.94 -11.67 -10.72
CA ARG A 519 6.45 -12.26 -11.98
C ARG A 519 5.89 -11.23 -12.97
N GLY A 520 5.90 -11.63 -14.24
CA GLY A 520 5.25 -10.93 -15.33
C GLY A 520 6.13 -9.93 -16.06
N THR A 521 5.48 -9.07 -16.83
CA THR A 521 6.08 -7.92 -17.50
C THR A 521 5.81 -6.64 -16.73
N LYS A 522 6.54 -5.58 -17.07
CA LYS A 522 6.41 -4.24 -16.50
C LYS A 522 6.63 -3.18 -17.56
N LEU A 523 5.83 -2.12 -17.52
CA LEU A 523 6.13 -0.89 -18.24
C LEU A 523 7.18 -0.08 -17.47
N PHE A 524 8.35 0.08 -18.08
CA PHE A 524 9.47 0.89 -17.60
C PHE A 524 9.44 2.25 -18.28
N CYS A 525 9.52 3.33 -17.51
CA CYS A 525 9.59 4.70 -18.03
C CYS A 525 11.04 5.19 -17.89
N ILE A 526 11.83 5.17 -18.96
CA ILE A 526 13.23 5.57 -18.94
C ILE A 526 13.33 7.04 -19.33
N SER A 527 13.81 7.87 -18.41
CA SER A 527 13.88 9.33 -18.54
C SER A 527 15.20 9.91 -18.03
N GLY A 528 15.39 11.21 -18.19
CA GLY A 528 16.61 11.91 -17.76
C GLY A 528 17.72 11.84 -18.82
N HIS A 529 18.96 11.66 -18.38
CA HIS A 529 20.18 11.75 -19.19
C HIS A 529 20.51 10.47 -19.96
N VAL A 530 19.57 10.02 -20.79
CA VAL A 530 19.73 8.93 -21.78
C VAL A 530 19.63 9.46 -23.20
N ASN A 531 20.14 8.71 -24.18
CA ASN A 531 20.13 9.14 -25.57
C ASN A 531 18.73 9.12 -26.20
N LYS A 532 17.88 8.18 -25.79
CA LYS A 532 16.50 8.00 -26.29
C LYS A 532 15.54 7.72 -25.12
N PRO A 533 15.06 8.75 -24.39
CA PRO A 533 14.04 8.56 -23.37
C PRO A 533 12.80 7.84 -23.95
N VAL A 534 12.31 6.81 -23.27
CA VAL A 534 11.26 5.93 -23.80
C VAL A 534 10.50 5.22 -22.68
N THR A 535 9.21 4.98 -22.90
CA THR A 535 8.43 4.02 -22.12
C THR A 535 8.38 2.70 -22.87
N VAL A 536 8.82 1.62 -22.23
CA VAL A 536 8.92 0.29 -22.87
C VAL A 536 8.40 -0.79 -21.95
N GLU A 537 7.70 -1.78 -22.51
CA GLU A 537 7.36 -3.01 -21.79
C GLU A 537 8.59 -3.93 -21.79
N GLU A 538 8.94 -4.52 -20.66
CA GLU A 538 10.02 -5.51 -20.61
C GLU A 538 9.73 -6.54 -19.52
N GLU A 539 10.43 -7.66 -19.60
CA GLU A 539 10.36 -8.69 -18.57
C GLU A 539 10.74 -8.12 -17.19
N MET A 540 9.99 -8.48 -16.14
CA MET A 540 10.43 -8.22 -14.76
C MET A 540 11.81 -8.87 -14.51
N SER A 541 12.58 -8.30 -13.59
CA SER A 541 13.94 -8.77 -13.25
C SER A 541 14.98 -8.62 -14.35
N VAL A 542 14.68 -7.90 -15.44
CA VAL A 542 15.70 -7.49 -16.42
C VAL A 542 16.83 -6.69 -15.74
N PRO A 543 18.12 -6.91 -16.07
CA PRO A 543 19.20 -6.09 -15.53
C PRO A 543 19.02 -4.61 -15.90
N LEU A 544 19.21 -3.70 -14.93
CA LEU A 544 18.99 -2.27 -15.12
C LEU A 544 19.88 -1.70 -16.26
N LYS A 545 21.13 -2.14 -16.32
CA LYS A 545 22.07 -1.72 -17.38
C LYS A 545 21.60 -2.17 -18.76
N GLU A 546 21.17 -3.42 -18.88
CA GLU A 546 20.67 -3.98 -20.14
C GLU A 546 19.41 -3.25 -20.62
N LEU A 547 18.49 -2.93 -19.71
CA LEU A 547 17.28 -2.16 -19.99
C LEU A 547 17.61 -0.80 -20.62
N ILE A 548 18.56 -0.05 -20.04
CA ILE A 548 18.95 1.30 -20.50
C ILE A 548 19.73 1.24 -21.82
N GLU A 549 20.75 0.38 -21.90
CA GLU A 549 21.60 0.27 -23.08
C GLU A 549 20.79 -0.19 -24.30
N ARG A 550 19.88 -1.15 -24.13
CA ARG A 550 19.05 -1.68 -25.22
C ARG A 550 17.98 -0.69 -25.67
N HIS A 551 17.15 -0.20 -24.74
CA HIS A 551 15.91 0.50 -25.11
C HIS A 551 16.08 2.01 -25.17
N ALA A 552 16.90 2.58 -24.28
CA ALA A 552 17.15 4.01 -24.24
C ALA A 552 18.41 4.45 -25.00
N GLY A 553 19.08 3.51 -25.68
CA GLY A 553 20.30 3.76 -26.44
C GLY A 553 21.50 4.15 -25.57
N GLY A 554 21.49 3.78 -24.29
CA GLY A 554 22.56 4.08 -23.34
C GLY A 554 22.45 5.45 -22.66
N VAL A 555 23.32 5.63 -21.67
CA VAL A 555 23.49 6.90 -20.95
C VAL A 555 24.14 7.93 -21.90
N ARG A 556 23.76 9.21 -21.78
CA ARG A 556 24.39 10.28 -22.56
C ARG A 556 25.90 10.30 -22.30
N GLY A 557 26.71 10.15 -23.34
CA GLY A 557 28.18 10.04 -23.20
C GLY A 557 28.71 8.66 -22.78
N GLY A 558 27.86 7.62 -22.80
CA GLY A 558 28.22 6.25 -22.47
C GLY A 558 28.01 5.89 -21.00
N TRP A 559 27.98 4.58 -20.69
CA TRP A 559 27.72 4.05 -19.35
C TRP A 559 28.68 4.58 -18.27
N ASP A 560 29.94 4.84 -18.63
CA ASP A 560 30.93 5.38 -17.70
C ASP A 560 30.67 6.85 -17.35
N ASN A 561 29.83 7.55 -18.11
CA ASN A 561 29.34 8.88 -17.76
C ASN A 561 28.17 8.86 -16.77
N LEU A 562 27.70 7.67 -16.34
CA LEU A 562 26.64 7.56 -15.35
C LEU A 562 27.09 8.06 -13.97
N LEU A 563 26.25 8.86 -13.32
CA LEU A 563 26.41 9.29 -11.94
C LEU A 563 25.56 8.44 -11.00
N ALA A 564 24.24 8.49 -11.20
CA ALA A 564 23.25 7.79 -10.38
C ALA A 564 21.93 7.61 -11.13
N ILE A 565 21.09 6.71 -10.62
CA ILE A 565 19.76 6.43 -11.15
C ILE A 565 18.75 6.39 -10.01
N ILE A 566 17.57 6.96 -10.21
CA ILE A 566 16.42 6.70 -9.36
C ILE A 566 15.57 5.65 -10.08
N PRO A 567 15.49 4.39 -9.58
CA PRO A 567 14.97 3.28 -10.38
C PRO A 567 13.44 3.18 -10.42
N GLY A 568 12.72 3.87 -9.52
CA GLY A 568 11.30 3.62 -9.27
C GLY A 568 10.37 4.82 -9.21
N GLY A 569 10.80 5.96 -9.74
CA GLY A 569 10.15 7.26 -9.56
C GLY A 569 10.80 8.05 -8.42
N SER A 570 10.48 9.34 -8.31
CA SER A 570 11.08 10.20 -7.28
C SER A 570 10.88 9.73 -5.84
N SER A 571 9.90 8.87 -5.59
CA SER A 571 9.62 8.35 -4.25
C SER A 571 10.64 7.36 -3.72
N VAL A 572 11.64 6.91 -4.48
CA VAL A 572 12.64 5.94 -4.02
C VAL A 572 14.06 6.52 -3.94
N PRO A 573 14.95 5.94 -3.09
CA PRO A 573 16.35 6.34 -3.03
C PRO A 573 17.07 6.16 -4.37
N LEU A 574 17.91 7.13 -4.74
CA LEU A 574 18.85 6.98 -5.86
C LEU A 574 19.90 5.91 -5.56
N ILE A 575 20.42 5.25 -6.59
CA ILE A 575 21.52 4.29 -6.53
C ILE A 575 22.72 4.75 -7.39
N PRO A 576 23.97 4.61 -6.92
CA PRO A 576 25.16 5.00 -7.67
C PRO A 576 25.50 3.98 -8.76
N LYS A 577 26.33 4.39 -9.73
CA LYS A 577 26.76 3.55 -10.86
C LYS A 577 27.17 2.12 -10.44
N LYS A 578 27.98 1.97 -9.38
CA LYS A 578 28.47 0.65 -8.93
C LYS A 578 27.35 -0.36 -8.63
N ILE A 579 26.21 0.12 -8.13
CA ILE A 579 25.04 -0.75 -7.86
C ILE A 579 24.24 -0.95 -9.15
N CYS A 580 24.15 0.09 -9.99
CA CYS A 580 23.47 0.06 -11.28
C CYS A 580 24.07 -0.96 -12.26
N ASP A 581 25.36 -1.30 -12.11
CA ASP A 581 26.07 -2.24 -12.98
C ASP A 581 25.42 -3.64 -12.98
N ASP A 582 24.92 -4.11 -11.83
CA ASP A 582 24.48 -5.51 -11.65
C ASP A 582 23.03 -5.67 -11.15
N VAL A 583 22.36 -4.58 -10.74
CA VAL A 583 21.03 -4.67 -10.11
C VAL A 583 19.94 -5.08 -11.10
N LEU A 584 19.03 -5.93 -10.63
CA LEU A 584 17.84 -6.36 -11.38
C LEU A 584 16.67 -5.41 -11.13
N MET A 585 15.87 -5.17 -12.16
CA MET A 585 14.69 -4.33 -12.11
C MET A 585 13.47 -5.10 -11.61
N ASP A 586 13.44 -5.32 -10.30
CA ASP A 586 12.27 -5.89 -9.60
C ASP A 586 12.16 -5.41 -8.14
N PHE A 587 11.05 -5.74 -7.48
CA PHE A 587 10.74 -5.20 -6.16
C PHE A 587 11.74 -5.65 -5.10
N ASP A 588 12.04 -6.95 -5.06
CA ASP A 588 12.82 -7.50 -3.96
C ASP A 588 14.33 -7.18 -4.11
N ALA A 589 14.85 -7.02 -5.33
CA ALA A 589 16.26 -6.74 -5.59
C ALA A 589 16.58 -5.27 -5.27
N LEU A 590 15.68 -4.37 -5.65
CA LEU A 590 15.84 -2.96 -5.37
C LEU A 590 15.71 -2.64 -3.87
N VAL A 591 14.82 -3.35 -3.15
CA VAL A 591 14.77 -3.27 -1.68
C VAL A 591 16.07 -3.78 -1.05
N ALA A 592 16.65 -4.86 -1.57
CA ALA A 592 17.91 -5.42 -1.04
C ALA A 592 19.10 -4.44 -1.17
N VAL A 593 19.10 -3.57 -2.19
CA VAL A 593 20.09 -2.50 -2.35
C VAL A 593 19.67 -1.17 -1.70
N GLN A 594 18.69 -1.21 -0.79
CA GLN A 594 18.17 -0.06 -0.05
C GLN A 594 17.56 1.04 -0.94
N SER A 595 16.89 0.62 -2.02
CA SER A 595 16.07 1.45 -2.90
C SER A 595 14.68 0.78 -3.07
N GLY A 596 13.97 1.04 -4.17
CA GLY A 596 12.69 0.41 -4.48
C GLY A 596 12.35 0.49 -5.96
N LEU A 597 11.51 -0.44 -6.44
CA LEU A 597 11.06 -0.43 -7.84
C LEU A 597 9.99 0.63 -8.11
N GLY A 598 9.20 1.00 -7.10
CA GLY A 598 8.11 1.97 -7.24
C GLY A 598 7.25 1.73 -8.49
N THR A 599 7.05 2.77 -9.30
CA THR A 599 6.29 2.70 -10.56
C THR A 599 7.11 2.16 -11.74
N ALA A 600 8.38 1.82 -11.51
CA ALA A 600 9.42 1.54 -12.51
C ALA A 600 9.74 2.73 -13.44
N ALA A 601 9.64 3.95 -12.90
CA ALA A 601 10.15 5.16 -13.52
C ALA A 601 11.66 5.30 -13.26
N VAL A 602 12.45 4.99 -14.29
CA VAL A 602 13.92 5.03 -14.26
C VAL A 602 14.40 6.42 -14.65
N ILE A 603 14.80 7.23 -13.68
CA ILE A 603 15.35 8.57 -13.89
C ILE A 603 16.88 8.49 -13.87
N VAL A 604 17.50 8.66 -15.04
CA VAL A 604 18.95 8.54 -15.22
C VAL A 604 19.64 9.89 -15.06
N MET A 605 20.72 9.95 -14.29
CA MET A 605 21.54 11.14 -14.11
C MET A 605 23.00 10.85 -14.50
N ASP A 606 23.53 11.61 -15.46
CA ASP A 606 24.94 11.56 -15.85
C ASP A 606 25.80 12.48 -14.96
N LYS A 607 27.13 12.40 -15.11
CA LYS A 607 28.10 13.18 -14.32
C LYS A 607 28.04 14.70 -14.52
N SER A 608 27.30 15.19 -15.53
CA SER A 608 27.07 16.63 -15.68
C SER A 608 26.02 17.18 -14.71
N THR A 609 25.27 16.28 -14.06
CA THR A 609 24.16 16.63 -13.16
C THR A 609 24.66 17.10 -11.80
N ASP A 610 24.10 18.20 -11.31
CA ASP A 610 24.15 18.53 -9.89
C ASP A 610 23.15 17.64 -9.13
N VAL A 611 23.63 16.51 -8.61
CA VAL A 611 22.79 15.53 -7.90
C VAL A 611 22.16 16.12 -6.63
N VAL A 612 22.86 17.00 -5.91
CA VAL A 612 22.33 17.65 -4.70
C VAL A 612 21.16 18.55 -5.07
N LYS A 613 21.29 19.31 -6.17
CA LYS A 613 20.21 20.16 -6.69
C LYS A 613 19.04 19.37 -7.27
N ALA A 614 19.32 18.25 -7.94
CA ALA A 614 18.27 17.35 -8.43
C ALA A 614 17.41 16.83 -7.27
N ILE A 615 18.04 16.38 -6.18
CA ILE A 615 17.32 15.90 -4.99
C ILE A 615 16.66 17.06 -4.22
N ALA A 616 17.28 18.24 -4.15
CA ALA A 616 16.63 19.43 -3.60
C ALA A 616 15.32 19.77 -4.34
N ARG A 617 15.31 19.65 -5.67
CA ARG A 617 14.10 19.86 -6.46
C ARG A 617 13.01 18.83 -6.15
N LEU A 618 13.37 17.60 -5.80
CA LEU A 618 12.43 16.58 -5.31
C LEU A 618 11.89 16.94 -3.91
N SER A 619 12.75 17.44 -3.01
CA SER A 619 12.29 17.95 -1.71
C SER A 619 11.30 19.10 -1.85
N ASP A 620 11.55 20.05 -2.77
CA ASP A 620 10.59 21.13 -3.08
C ASP A 620 9.27 20.59 -3.64
N PHE A 621 9.33 19.53 -4.47
CA PHE A 621 8.14 18.86 -4.99
C PHE A 621 7.31 18.26 -3.84
N TYR A 622 7.92 17.48 -2.95
CA TYR A 622 7.18 16.87 -1.83
C TYR A 622 6.67 17.89 -0.82
N GLN A 623 7.35 19.02 -0.65
CA GLN A 623 6.82 20.14 0.12
C GLN A 623 5.56 20.72 -0.53
N HIS A 624 5.57 20.94 -1.85
CA HIS A 624 4.44 21.47 -2.59
C HIS A 624 3.23 20.52 -2.58
N GLU A 625 3.49 19.22 -2.72
CA GLU A 625 2.46 18.18 -2.86
C GLU A 625 1.96 17.62 -1.53
N SER A 626 2.46 18.11 -0.39
CA SER A 626 1.97 17.70 0.92
C SER A 626 0.52 18.19 1.14
N CYS A 627 -0.39 17.28 1.50
CA CYS A 627 -1.77 17.67 1.89
C CYS A 627 -1.86 18.45 3.22
N GLY A 628 -0.76 18.53 3.97
CA GLY A 628 -0.68 19.28 5.23
C GLY A 628 -1.43 18.65 6.41
N GLN A 629 -1.83 17.38 6.34
CA GLN A 629 -2.64 16.76 7.40
C GLN A 629 -1.80 16.35 8.63
N CYS A 630 -0.67 15.65 8.44
CA CYS A 630 0.16 15.18 9.55
C CYS A 630 1.39 16.08 9.74
N THR A 631 1.68 16.44 10.99
CA THR A 631 2.76 17.38 11.34
C THR A 631 4.14 16.94 10.83
N PRO A 632 4.56 15.66 10.98
CA PRO A 632 5.87 15.24 10.49
C PRO A 632 6.04 15.48 8.99
N CYS A 633 5.01 15.23 8.17
CA CYS A 633 5.05 15.55 6.75
C CYS A 633 4.93 17.06 6.49
N ARG A 634 3.91 17.72 7.04
CA ARG A 634 3.60 19.14 6.76
C ARG A 634 4.78 20.06 7.06
N GLU A 635 5.34 19.92 8.25
CA GLU A 635 6.47 20.76 8.67
C GLU A 635 7.78 20.17 8.18
N GLY A 636 7.97 18.86 8.36
CA GLY A 636 9.24 18.19 8.08
C GLY A 636 9.67 18.29 6.62
N THR A 637 8.75 18.19 5.66
CA THR A 637 9.08 18.40 4.23
C THR A 637 9.53 19.84 3.94
N GLY A 638 8.93 20.83 4.60
CA GLY A 638 9.39 22.22 4.52
C GLY A 638 10.78 22.44 5.13
N TRP A 639 11.11 21.74 6.21
CA TRP A 639 12.47 21.73 6.77
C TRP A 639 13.46 21.04 5.84
N LEU A 640 13.12 19.88 5.27
CA LEU A 640 13.93 19.17 4.29
C LEU A 640 14.26 20.09 3.10
N ALA A 641 13.27 20.73 2.49
CA ALA A 641 13.45 21.64 1.37
C ALA A 641 14.39 22.81 1.71
N LYS A 642 14.20 23.47 2.86
CA LYS A 642 15.08 24.57 3.31
C LYS A 642 16.52 24.10 3.53
N MET A 643 16.71 22.97 4.19
CA MET A 643 18.04 22.39 4.44
C MET A 643 18.72 21.96 3.14
N MET A 644 18.00 21.27 2.25
CA MET A 644 18.50 20.87 0.94
C MET A 644 18.95 22.07 0.10
N ASN A 645 18.18 23.16 0.07
CA ASN A 645 18.58 24.38 -0.62
C ASN A 645 19.88 24.99 -0.05
N ARG A 646 20.14 24.86 1.25
CA ARG A 646 21.42 25.24 1.84
C ARG A 646 22.56 24.33 1.38
N PHE A 647 22.35 23.01 1.33
CA PHE A 647 23.32 22.06 0.78
C PHE A 647 23.62 22.32 -0.70
N VAL A 648 22.64 22.76 -1.50
CA VAL A 648 22.86 23.16 -2.90
C VAL A 648 23.91 24.27 -2.99
N THR A 649 23.78 25.30 -2.15
CA THR A 649 24.73 26.44 -2.11
C THR A 649 26.06 26.13 -1.40
N GLY A 650 26.11 25.06 -0.61
CA GLY A 650 27.22 24.77 0.31
C GLY A 650 27.18 25.54 1.63
N ASN A 651 26.17 26.40 1.85
CA ASN A 651 25.98 27.18 3.09
C ASN A 651 25.35 26.34 4.23
N ALA A 652 25.91 25.16 4.47
CA ALA A 652 25.53 24.23 5.52
C ALA A 652 26.75 23.89 6.38
N ARG A 653 26.50 23.26 7.53
CA ARG A 653 27.57 22.78 8.43
C ARG A 653 27.62 21.25 8.37
N PRO A 654 28.79 20.60 8.58
CA PRO A 654 28.90 19.14 8.57
C PRO A 654 27.87 18.43 9.48
N ALA A 655 27.64 18.96 10.68
CA ALA A 655 26.64 18.42 11.61
C ALA A 655 25.20 18.45 11.06
N GLU A 656 24.91 19.28 10.06
CA GLU A 656 23.58 19.35 9.46
C GLU A 656 23.29 18.17 8.54
N ILE A 657 24.31 17.45 8.06
CA ILE A 657 24.11 16.20 7.30
C ILE A 657 23.47 15.15 8.21
N ASP A 658 23.97 15.03 9.43
CA ASP A 658 23.44 14.07 10.41
C ASP A 658 22.08 14.55 10.93
N MET A 659 21.86 15.87 11.06
CA MET A 659 20.57 16.45 11.42
C MET A 659 19.48 16.21 10.35
N ILE A 660 19.79 16.42 9.06
CA ILE A 660 18.80 16.16 8.00
C ILE A 660 18.52 14.65 7.86
N TRP A 661 19.53 13.80 8.14
CA TRP A 661 19.33 12.36 8.22
C TRP A 661 18.36 12.00 9.34
N GLU A 662 18.56 12.52 10.55
CA GLU A 662 17.67 12.30 11.68
C GLU A 662 16.25 12.81 11.40
N LEU A 663 16.12 14.03 10.86
CA LEU A 663 14.83 14.59 10.46
C LEU A 663 14.12 13.68 9.45
N SER A 664 14.83 13.15 8.46
CA SER A 664 14.24 12.24 7.48
C SER A 664 13.69 10.96 8.14
N LYS A 665 14.33 10.47 9.22
CA LYS A 665 13.89 9.31 9.99
C LYS A 665 12.72 9.62 10.93
N GLN A 666 12.60 10.86 11.39
CA GLN A 666 11.44 11.33 12.15
C GLN A 666 10.20 11.51 11.26
N ILE A 667 10.38 11.79 9.96
CA ILE A 667 9.29 11.83 8.98
C ILE A 667 8.87 10.41 8.61
N GLU A 668 9.85 9.58 8.24
CA GLU A 668 9.63 8.19 7.83
C GLU A 668 8.92 7.40 8.93
N GLY A 669 7.85 6.68 8.56
CA GLY A 669 7.09 5.83 9.49
C GLY A 669 6.21 6.55 10.52
N HIS A 670 6.25 7.88 10.60
CA HIS A 670 5.44 8.67 11.54
C HIS A 670 4.36 9.52 10.85
N THR A 671 4.06 9.20 9.60
CA THR A 671 3.09 9.93 8.77
C THR A 671 1.88 9.05 8.45
N ILE A 672 0.75 9.69 8.13
CA ILE A 672 -0.52 8.97 7.85
C ILE A 672 -0.43 8.15 6.56
N CYS A 673 0.36 8.63 5.60
CA CYS A 673 0.53 8.00 4.30
C CYS A 673 2.00 8.00 3.87
N ALA A 674 2.30 7.21 2.83
CA ALA A 674 3.65 7.04 2.32
C ALA A 674 4.27 8.27 1.64
N LEU A 675 3.56 9.41 1.52
CA LEU A 675 4.17 10.65 1.02
C LEU A 675 5.31 11.11 1.93
N GLY A 676 5.18 10.91 3.25
CA GLY A 676 6.26 11.22 4.19
C GLY A 676 7.53 10.41 3.90
N ASP A 677 7.37 9.10 3.71
CA ASP A 677 8.46 8.19 3.34
C ASP A 677 9.07 8.59 1.98
N ALA A 678 8.22 8.87 0.99
CA ALA A 678 8.62 9.32 -0.35
C ALA A 678 9.40 10.65 -0.32
N ALA A 679 9.09 11.54 0.62
CA ALA A 679 9.83 12.79 0.79
C ALA A 679 11.19 12.58 1.49
N ALA A 680 11.28 11.61 2.40
CA ALA A 680 12.48 11.31 3.16
C ALA A 680 13.50 10.49 2.36
N TRP A 681 13.05 9.49 1.59
CA TRP A 681 13.91 8.51 0.92
C TRP A 681 14.89 9.08 -0.12
N PRO A 682 14.54 10.09 -0.94
CA PRO A 682 15.50 10.70 -1.88
C PRO A 682 16.66 11.38 -1.15
N VAL A 683 16.35 12.07 -0.04
CA VAL A 683 17.33 12.72 0.82
C VAL A 683 18.22 11.67 1.51
N GLN A 684 17.63 10.59 2.03
CA GLN A 684 18.39 9.48 2.61
C GLN A 684 19.31 8.81 1.58
N GLY A 685 18.83 8.59 0.35
CA GLY A 685 19.63 8.03 -0.75
C GLY A 685 20.80 8.93 -1.12
N LEU A 686 20.57 10.25 -1.20
CA LEU A 686 21.62 11.23 -1.42
C LEU A 686 22.69 11.18 -0.34
N ILE A 687 22.31 11.23 0.93
CA ILE A 687 23.26 11.22 2.05
C ILE A 687 24.07 9.92 2.04
N ARG A 688 23.41 8.77 1.85
CA ARG A 688 24.07 7.46 1.87
C ARG A 688 25.14 7.30 0.78
N HIS A 689 24.87 7.82 -0.42
CA HIS A 689 25.72 7.56 -1.59
C HIS A 689 26.59 8.75 -2.00
N PHE A 690 26.20 9.97 -1.66
CA PHE A 690 26.81 11.22 -2.10
C PHE A 690 27.12 12.18 -0.94
N ARG A 691 27.23 11.71 0.30
CA ARG A 691 27.79 12.50 1.42
C ARG A 691 29.11 13.19 1.09
N PRO A 692 30.10 12.53 0.43
CA PRO A 692 31.34 13.21 0.03
C PRO A 692 31.12 14.42 -0.87
N GLU A 693 30.13 14.38 -1.77
CA GLU A 693 29.80 15.53 -2.63
C GLU A 693 29.18 16.67 -1.83
N MET A 694 28.34 16.36 -0.83
CA MET A 694 27.80 17.37 0.09
C MET A 694 28.91 18.04 0.91
N GLU A 695 29.85 17.24 1.45
CA GLU A 695 31.00 17.73 2.21
C GLU A 695 31.95 18.57 1.34
N ARG A 696 32.23 18.13 0.11
CA ARG A 696 33.03 18.90 -0.86
C ARG A 696 32.44 20.29 -1.10
N ARG A 697 31.13 20.40 -1.33
CA ARG A 697 30.45 21.69 -1.54
C ARG A 697 30.55 22.62 -0.34
N MET A 698 30.40 22.09 0.86
CA MET A 698 30.56 22.87 2.09
C MET A 698 31.99 23.36 2.27
N ALA A 699 33.00 22.53 1.96
CA ALA A 699 34.40 22.92 2.01
C ALA A 699 34.71 24.03 0.98
N GLU A 700 34.20 23.92 -0.25
CA GLU A 700 34.35 24.95 -1.28
C GLU A 700 33.66 26.27 -0.90
N TYR A 701 32.48 26.20 -0.29
CA TYR A 701 31.79 27.37 0.24
C TYR A 701 32.58 28.03 1.37
N ALA A 702 33.13 27.24 2.29
CA ALA A 702 33.96 27.75 3.39
C ALA A 702 35.22 28.46 2.86
N ALA A 703 35.95 27.84 1.91
CA ALA A 703 37.15 28.42 1.31
C ALA A 703 36.87 29.77 0.64
N LYS A 704 35.81 29.87 -0.17
CA LYS A 704 35.41 31.13 -0.83
C LYS A 704 35.10 32.25 0.17
N ASN A 705 34.49 31.90 1.30
CA ASN A 705 34.09 32.89 2.32
C ASN A 705 35.19 33.23 3.32
N SER A 706 36.20 32.36 3.53
CA SER A 706 37.41 32.71 4.28
C SER A 706 38.29 33.69 3.50
N ASP A 707 38.38 33.51 2.18
CA ASP A 707 39.14 34.41 1.31
C ASP A 707 38.49 35.81 1.24
N ALA A 708 37.15 35.86 1.17
CA ALA A 708 36.40 37.11 1.22
C ALA A 708 36.58 37.87 2.55
N LYS A 709 36.65 37.16 3.68
CA LYS A 709 36.96 37.77 4.99
C LYS A 709 38.39 38.31 5.05
N THR A 710 39.35 37.60 4.46
CA THR A 710 40.77 37.99 4.47
C THR A 710 41.04 39.23 3.59
N ILE A 711 40.32 39.36 2.46
CA ILE A 711 40.36 40.55 1.60
C ILE A 711 39.70 41.76 2.28
N SER A 712 38.59 41.54 3.01
CA SER A 712 37.93 42.60 3.79
C SER A 712 38.78 43.12 4.95
N THR A 713 39.63 42.30 5.56
CA THR A 713 40.52 42.71 6.66
C THR A 713 41.84 43.32 6.18
N SER A 714 42.22 43.16 4.92
CA SER A 714 43.42 43.76 4.32
C SER A 714 43.15 45.08 3.57
N ALA A 715 41.86 45.43 3.39
CA ALA A 715 41.41 46.69 2.80
C ALA A 715 40.99 47.76 3.86
N HIS A 716 41.28 47.51 5.14
CA HIS A 716 41.03 48.44 6.25
C HIS A 716 42.32 49.00 6.83
#